data_AF-A0A9E4UYW8-F1
#
_entry.id   AF-A0A9E4UYW8-F1
#
_cell.length_a   1.000
_cell.length_b   1.000
_cell.length_c   1.000
_cell.angle_alpha   90.00
_cell.angle_beta   90.00
_cell.angle_gamma   90.00
#
_symmetry.space_group_name_H-M   'P 1'
#
loop_
_entity.id
_entity.type
_entity.pdbx_description
1 polymer ?
#
loop_
_entity_poly.entity_id
_entity_poly.type
_entity_poly.pdbx_seq_one_letter_code
_entity_poly.pdbx_strand_id
1 'polypeptide(L)'
;MVPPGDIGALPLWVGVFVLLGLALAVFNYAFYSRVVRLVLQGKETSLFDHPLQRLNGALLIALGQQKVLQRVKYGDYAGIGHAIIFWGFLTFMLSYGIFIFAGSAWRGFPEWLLTETGVRVYSSYLDILAAVLFAVLVWAFVRRWVLKPSRLRFDLTRHSDALVIVVLIGGLMLSTILTHAFWVAQGGTGPEADVFIGAALGGLFTDLGLGTGAANVLQGVFWWTHLSIILIFTVYIPYTKHMHMFAAPVNAFFRSLEPKGALPFIDLENTEKFGAGRVQDFTWKQLLDGYACAVCGRCTDVCPAHLTGKQLSPMHIVENLKDHMVAIGHQGERNPEHVEPTPILNGQDGVISEASIWDCLNCGACMEECPVTVEHVPTIMDMRRHLLLEESKAPESAMTALLSMEQRGHPWRGTQYSRTDWAEGLEVPTLAEKPDAEILFWVGCTPALEQRSQAIARSMVKVLKAAKVDFAILGDEETCTGDPARRMGNEYLFQILAAQNIETMTRYNVKKVVTICPHCFNTMKNEYPQLGGNFEVLHYSQFVDQLIKKGSIKPVKMMNVTMAYHDSCFLGRHNGIYDEPRDVAKAIPGLKLVEMGSHCRERGFCCGAGGGHMWIEESQGERVNHVRTDQFLETGAQTVGVSCPFCLQMMTEGIEAKGMASEKDAKDVLEILAESLDL
;
A
#
# COMPACT_ATOMS: atom_id res chain seq x y z
N MET A 1 -27.36 -20.20 -26.46
CA MET A 1 -26.74 -20.16 -27.80
C MET A 1 -25.78 -21.31 -27.91
N VAL A 2 -26.20 -22.38 -28.56
CA VAL A 2 -25.36 -23.53 -28.90
C VAL A 2 -25.31 -23.55 -30.43
N PRO A 3 -24.14 -23.70 -31.09
CA PRO A 3 -24.07 -23.60 -32.53
C PRO A 3 -24.93 -24.70 -33.19
N PRO A 4 -25.46 -24.43 -34.38
CA PRO A 4 -26.27 -25.38 -35.11
C PRO A 4 -25.40 -26.54 -35.59
N GLY A 5 -25.64 -27.73 -35.03
CA GLY A 5 -25.12 -28.99 -35.55
C GLY A 5 -24.00 -29.64 -34.73
N ASP A 6 -23.88 -30.95 -34.90
CA ASP A 6 -22.82 -31.78 -34.35
C ASP A 6 -21.51 -31.64 -35.15
N ILE A 7 -20.37 -31.93 -34.53
CA ILE A 7 -19.08 -31.97 -35.25
C ILE A 7 -18.99 -33.33 -35.96
N GLY A 8 -19.57 -33.41 -37.15
CA GLY A 8 -19.70 -34.69 -37.87
C GLY A 8 -20.58 -35.67 -37.09
N ALA A 9 -20.00 -36.78 -36.62
CA ALA A 9 -20.70 -37.78 -35.80
C ALA A 9 -20.58 -37.55 -34.28
N LEU A 10 -19.78 -36.57 -33.85
CA LEU A 10 -19.58 -36.27 -32.43
C LEU A 10 -20.60 -35.23 -31.95
N PRO A 11 -21.40 -35.55 -30.92
CA PRO A 11 -22.29 -34.58 -30.32
C PRO A 11 -21.50 -33.35 -29.88
N LEU A 12 -21.98 -32.17 -30.28
CA LEU A 12 -21.30 -30.90 -30.04
C LEU A 12 -20.89 -30.70 -28.57
N TRP A 13 -21.75 -31.10 -27.63
CA TRP A 13 -21.49 -31.00 -26.19
C TRP A 13 -20.27 -31.83 -25.76
N VAL A 14 -20.04 -33.00 -26.37
CA VAL A 14 -18.87 -33.84 -26.08
C VAL A 14 -17.59 -33.07 -26.44
N GLY A 15 -17.56 -32.42 -27.60
CA GLY A 15 -16.44 -31.59 -28.01
C GLY A 15 -16.16 -30.43 -27.03
N VAL A 16 -17.21 -29.71 -26.62
CA VAL A 16 -17.12 -28.59 -25.66
C VAL A 16 -16.53 -29.06 -24.31
N PHE A 17 -17.05 -30.14 -23.74
CA PHE A 17 -16.60 -30.62 -22.43
C PHE A 17 -15.22 -31.28 -22.47
N VAL A 18 -14.83 -31.92 -23.57
CA VAL A 18 -13.46 -32.43 -23.77
C VAL A 18 -12.48 -31.26 -23.81
N LEU A 19 -12.76 -30.22 -24.60
CA LEU A 19 -11.91 -29.04 -24.69
C LEU A 19 -11.83 -28.28 -23.35
N LEU A 20 -12.95 -28.15 -22.64
CA LEU A 20 -12.97 -27.59 -21.29
C LEU A 20 -12.12 -28.41 -20.31
N GLY A 21 -12.28 -29.74 -20.30
CA GLY A 21 -11.53 -30.64 -19.44
C GLY A 21 -10.01 -30.53 -19.68
N LEU A 22 -9.60 -30.47 -20.94
CA LEU A 22 -8.20 -30.25 -21.32
C LEU A 22 -7.69 -28.88 -20.85
N ALA A 23 -8.44 -27.80 -21.10
CA ALA A 23 -8.06 -26.46 -20.66
C ALA A 23 -7.94 -26.36 -19.14
N LEU A 24 -8.88 -26.95 -18.38
CA LEU A 24 -8.84 -27.00 -16.92
C LEU A 24 -7.68 -27.87 -16.42
N ALA A 25 -7.38 -29.00 -17.06
CA ALA A 25 -6.24 -29.83 -16.67
C ALA A 25 -4.90 -29.07 -16.82
N VAL A 26 -4.72 -28.38 -17.95
CA VAL A 26 -3.54 -27.54 -18.20
C VAL A 26 -3.49 -26.37 -17.22
N PHE A 27 -4.61 -25.68 -17.00
CA PHE A 27 -4.71 -24.59 -16.02
C PHE A 27 -4.32 -25.07 -14.61
N ASN A 28 -4.89 -26.18 -14.13
CA ASN A 28 -4.62 -26.68 -12.78
C ASN A 28 -3.16 -27.11 -12.63
N TYR A 29 -2.58 -27.76 -13.64
CA TYR A 29 -1.15 -28.09 -13.65
C TYR A 29 -0.28 -26.83 -13.59
N ALA A 30 -0.57 -25.83 -14.42
CA ALA A 30 0.18 -24.57 -14.46
C ALA A 30 0.02 -23.77 -13.15
N PHE A 31 -1.21 -23.67 -12.64
CA PHE A 31 -1.53 -23.01 -11.38
C PHE A 31 -0.81 -23.67 -10.19
N TYR A 32 -0.84 -25.00 -10.10
CA TYR A 32 -0.12 -25.70 -9.04
C TYR A 32 1.40 -25.53 -9.17
N SER A 33 1.96 -25.83 -10.35
CA SER A 33 3.42 -25.87 -10.56
C SER A 33 4.07 -24.49 -10.52
N ARG A 34 3.43 -23.46 -11.08
CA ARG A 34 3.98 -22.11 -11.16
C ARG A 34 3.56 -21.22 -10.02
N VAL A 35 2.35 -21.38 -9.46
CA VAL A 35 1.85 -20.48 -8.42
C VAL A 35 1.94 -21.14 -7.06
N VAL A 36 1.11 -22.15 -6.80
CA VAL A 36 0.93 -22.72 -5.45
C VAL A 36 2.24 -23.26 -4.91
N ARG A 37 2.94 -24.11 -5.68
CA ARG A 37 4.20 -24.71 -5.27
C ARG A 37 5.27 -23.66 -4.98
N LEU A 38 5.35 -22.59 -5.78
CA LEU A 38 6.35 -21.55 -5.59
C LEU A 38 6.04 -20.65 -4.40
N VAL A 39 4.77 -20.33 -4.16
CA VAL A 39 4.35 -19.52 -3.01
C VAL A 39 4.58 -20.27 -1.68
N LEU A 40 4.28 -21.58 -1.65
CA LEU A 40 4.39 -22.40 -0.44
C LEU A 40 5.83 -22.71 -0.01
N GLN A 41 6.84 -22.36 -0.81
CA GLN A 41 8.24 -22.54 -0.41
C GLN A 41 8.73 -21.48 0.60
N GLY A 42 7.97 -20.39 0.77
CA GLY A 42 8.28 -19.34 1.73
C GLY A 42 8.07 -19.78 3.19
N LYS A 43 8.61 -18.99 4.13
CA LYS A 43 8.42 -19.15 5.58
C LYS A 43 6.94 -19.18 5.95
N GLU A 44 6.62 -20.00 6.94
CA GLU A 44 5.31 -19.99 7.57
C GLU A 44 5.05 -18.65 8.27
N THR A 45 3.78 -18.24 8.31
CA THR A 45 3.34 -17.06 9.04
C THR A 45 1.91 -17.26 9.53
N SER A 46 1.59 -16.73 10.71
CA SER A 46 0.30 -16.88 11.37
C SER A 46 -0.68 -15.82 10.88
N LEU A 47 -1.41 -16.11 9.80
CA LEU A 47 -2.42 -15.21 9.21
C LEU A 47 -3.82 -15.85 9.13
N PHE A 48 -4.07 -16.86 9.97
CA PHE A 48 -5.34 -17.63 10.00
C PHE A 48 -6.25 -17.26 11.17
N ASP A 49 -5.81 -16.35 12.03
CA ASP A 49 -6.56 -15.72 13.12
C ASP A 49 -7.73 -14.86 12.59
N HIS A 50 -8.72 -14.57 13.44
CA HIS A 50 -9.86 -13.69 13.13
C HIS A 50 -10.51 -13.90 11.73
N PRO A 51 -10.88 -15.14 11.34
CA PRO A 51 -11.29 -15.46 9.98
C PRO A 51 -12.50 -14.65 9.47
N LEU A 52 -13.46 -14.34 10.35
CA LEU A 52 -14.63 -13.53 9.99
C LEU A 52 -14.26 -12.07 9.68
N GLN A 53 -13.35 -11.46 10.44
CA GLN A 53 -12.89 -10.09 10.21
C GLN A 53 -12.06 -10.01 8.91
N ARG A 54 -11.24 -11.03 8.65
CA ARG A 54 -10.48 -11.17 7.40
C ARG A 54 -11.41 -11.27 6.21
N LEU A 55 -12.40 -12.19 6.28
CA LEU A 55 -13.41 -12.39 5.23
C LEU A 55 -14.21 -11.12 4.95
N ASN A 56 -14.78 -10.50 5.98
CA ASN A 56 -15.58 -9.27 5.79
C ASN A 56 -14.77 -8.16 5.14
N GLY A 57 -13.53 -7.93 5.58
CA GLY A 57 -12.67 -6.94 4.94
C GLY A 57 -12.26 -7.33 3.51
N ALA A 58 -12.00 -8.62 3.25
CA ALA A 58 -11.68 -9.09 1.91
C ALA A 58 -12.86 -8.94 0.95
N LEU A 59 -14.09 -9.21 1.38
CA LEU A 59 -15.29 -8.98 0.59
C LEU A 59 -15.49 -7.50 0.26
N LEU A 60 -15.28 -6.60 1.23
CA LEU A 60 -15.36 -5.14 0.97
C LEU A 60 -14.28 -4.65 0.00
N ILE A 61 -13.06 -5.20 0.10
CA ILE A 61 -11.94 -4.83 -0.78
C ILE A 61 -12.14 -5.41 -2.19
N ALA A 62 -12.41 -6.72 -2.29
CA ALA A 62 -12.49 -7.45 -3.56
C ALA A 62 -13.84 -7.27 -4.26
N LEU A 63 -14.97 -7.57 -3.60
CA LEU A 63 -16.29 -7.38 -4.21
C LEU A 63 -16.73 -5.92 -4.12
N GLY A 64 -16.60 -5.30 -2.94
CA GLY A 64 -16.97 -3.89 -2.76
C GLY A 64 -16.07 -2.89 -3.51
N GLN A 65 -14.96 -3.34 -4.11
CA GLN A 65 -14.01 -2.51 -4.86
C GLN A 65 -13.52 -1.28 -4.07
N GLN A 66 -13.55 -1.34 -2.72
CA GLN A 66 -13.34 -0.19 -1.84
C GLN A 66 -12.02 0.54 -2.14
N LYS A 67 -10.93 -0.23 -2.25
CA LYS A 67 -9.59 0.31 -2.54
C LYS A 67 -9.40 0.68 -4.02
N VAL A 68 -10.09 0.01 -4.94
CA VAL A 68 -10.05 0.35 -6.38
C VAL A 68 -10.70 1.72 -6.61
N LEU A 69 -11.82 1.99 -5.96
CA LEU A 69 -12.61 3.23 -6.08
C LEU A 69 -12.09 4.39 -5.21
N GLN A 70 -11.12 4.16 -4.32
CA GLN A 70 -10.69 5.17 -3.33
C GLN A 70 -10.19 6.50 -3.94
N ARG A 71 -9.68 6.49 -5.17
CA ARG A 71 -9.19 7.70 -5.86
C ARG A 71 -10.27 8.46 -6.65
N VAL A 72 -11.50 7.92 -6.75
CA VAL A 72 -12.59 8.57 -7.49
C VAL A 72 -12.96 9.92 -6.87
N LYS A 73 -12.98 10.01 -5.53
CA LYS A 73 -13.19 11.29 -4.81
C LYS A 73 -12.14 12.37 -5.11
N TYR A 74 -11.02 11.99 -5.73
CA TYR A 74 -9.91 12.86 -6.10
C TYR A 74 -9.73 13.01 -7.61
N GLY A 75 -10.71 12.58 -8.43
CA GLY A 75 -10.72 12.77 -9.88
C GLY A 75 -10.03 11.68 -10.71
N ASP A 76 -9.48 10.61 -10.12
CA ASP A 76 -8.98 9.45 -10.91
C ASP A 76 -10.11 8.43 -11.15
N TYR A 77 -10.82 8.60 -12.26
CA TYR A 77 -11.93 7.74 -12.68
C TYR A 77 -11.52 6.37 -13.22
N ALA A 78 -10.22 6.05 -13.29
CA ALA A 78 -9.78 4.72 -13.71
C ALA A 78 -10.27 3.59 -12.80
N GLY A 79 -10.55 3.90 -11.53
CA GLY A 79 -11.19 2.94 -10.61
C GLY A 79 -12.58 2.52 -11.08
N ILE A 80 -13.38 3.45 -11.62
CA ILE A 80 -14.72 3.16 -12.14
C ILE A 80 -14.64 2.22 -13.34
N GLY A 81 -13.77 2.54 -14.31
CA GLY A 81 -13.57 1.70 -15.48
C GLY A 81 -13.12 0.27 -15.10
N HIS A 82 -12.21 0.14 -14.13
CA HIS A 82 -11.80 -1.16 -13.62
C HIS A 82 -12.95 -1.90 -12.91
N ALA A 83 -13.76 -1.21 -12.09
CA ALA A 83 -14.90 -1.82 -11.41
C ALA A 83 -15.97 -2.32 -12.40
N ILE A 84 -16.22 -1.58 -13.49
CA ILE A 84 -17.11 -2.02 -14.58
C ILE A 84 -16.55 -3.28 -15.24
N ILE A 85 -15.25 -3.33 -15.54
CA ILE A 85 -14.58 -4.52 -16.09
C ILE A 85 -14.72 -5.71 -15.14
N PHE A 86 -14.48 -5.51 -13.84
CA PHE A 86 -14.55 -6.56 -12.83
C PHE A 86 -15.97 -7.18 -12.72
N TRP A 87 -16.98 -6.34 -12.52
CA TRP A 87 -18.36 -6.81 -12.41
C TRP A 87 -18.91 -7.35 -13.73
N GLY A 88 -18.47 -6.76 -14.84
CA GLY A 88 -18.71 -7.28 -16.18
C GLY A 88 -18.16 -8.69 -16.33
N PHE A 89 -16.91 -8.91 -15.94
CA PHE A 89 -16.27 -10.22 -15.98
C PHE A 89 -17.02 -11.27 -15.15
N LEU A 90 -17.42 -10.94 -13.91
CA LEU A 90 -18.20 -11.86 -13.06
C LEU A 90 -19.56 -12.21 -13.69
N THR A 91 -20.22 -11.23 -14.29
CA THR A 91 -21.50 -11.42 -15.00
C THR A 91 -21.33 -12.35 -16.20
N PHE A 92 -20.30 -12.13 -17.02
CA PHE A 92 -20.01 -12.97 -18.17
C PHE A 92 -19.57 -14.38 -17.75
N MET A 93 -18.79 -14.53 -16.67
CA MET A 93 -18.44 -15.83 -16.12
C MET A 93 -19.69 -16.63 -15.72
N LEU A 94 -20.66 -15.99 -15.05
CA LEU A 94 -21.95 -16.60 -14.74
C LEU A 94 -22.72 -16.99 -16.02
N SER A 95 -22.72 -16.11 -17.02
CA SER A 95 -23.34 -16.38 -18.33
C SER A 95 -22.73 -17.61 -19.01
N TYR A 96 -21.41 -17.74 -19.02
CA TYR A 96 -20.74 -18.90 -19.63
C TYR A 96 -21.13 -20.21 -18.93
N GLY A 97 -21.24 -20.19 -17.60
CA GLY A 97 -21.74 -21.32 -16.84
C GLY A 97 -23.14 -21.77 -17.27
N ILE A 98 -24.07 -20.81 -17.41
CA ILE A 98 -25.48 -21.07 -17.73
C ILE A 98 -25.68 -21.42 -19.21
N PHE A 99 -25.25 -20.53 -20.11
CA PHE A 99 -25.62 -20.56 -21.54
C PHE A 99 -24.67 -21.37 -22.41
N ILE A 100 -23.39 -21.47 -22.04
CA ILE A 100 -22.40 -22.24 -22.80
C ILE A 100 -22.31 -23.64 -22.22
N PHE A 101 -21.88 -23.80 -20.97
CA PHE A 101 -21.59 -25.13 -20.42
C PHE A 101 -22.86 -25.90 -20.05
N ALA A 102 -23.71 -25.35 -19.17
CA ALA A 102 -24.94 -26.04 -18.77
C ALA A 102 -25.93 -26.16 -19.93
N GLY A 103 -26.08 -25.11 -20.74
CA GLY A 103 -26.87 -25.13 -21.98
C GLY A 103 -26.39 -26.14 -23.03
N SER A 104 -25.08 -26.42 -23.11
CA SER A 104 -24.57 -27.49 -23.99
C SER A 104 -24.88 -28.88 -23.44
N ALA A 105 -24.83 -29.08 -22.13
CA ALA A 105 -25.20 -30.36 -21.50
C ALA A 105 -26.71 -30.64 -21.59
N TRP A 106 -27.52 -29.60 -21.36
CA TRP A 106 -28.97 -29.66 -21.46
C TRP A 106 -29.50 -28.35 -22.08
N ARG A 107 -29.97 -28.44 -23.33
CA ARG A 107 -30.43 -27.26 -24.10
C ARG A 107 -31.52 -26.43 -23.42
N GLY A 108 -32.36 -27.04 -22.58
CA GLY A 108 -33.43 -26.35 -21.84
C GLY A 108 -33.04 -25.88 -20.44
N PHE A 109 -31.78 -26.04 -20.03
CA PHE A 109 -31.32 -25.63 -18.70
C PHE A 109 -31.47 -24.12 -18.46
N PRO A 110 -31.10 -23.22 -19.39
CA PRO A 110 -31.26 -21.78 -19.17
C PRO A 110 -32.71 -21.37 -18.93
N GLU A 111 -33.65 -21.89 -19.70
CA GLU A 111 -35.09 -21.62 -19.54
C GLU A 111 -35.66 -22.27 -18.28
N TRP A 112 -35.16 -23.46 -17.89
CA TRP A 112 -35.52 -24.06 -16.61
C TRP A 112 -35.07 -23.22 -15.42
N LEU A 113 -33.85 -22.66 -15.48
CA LEU A 113 -33.27 -21.87 -14.39
C LEU A 113 -33.85 -20.45 -14.31
N LEU A 114 -34.02 -19.77 -15.46
CA LEU A 114 -34.34 -18.35 -15.52
C LEU A 114 -35.75 -18.06 -16.05
N THR A 115 -36.49 -19.04 -16.57
CA THR A 115 -37.67 -18.87 -17.43
C THR A 115 -37.34 -18.23 -18.79
N GLU A 116 -38.22 -18.37 -19.78
CA GLU A 116 -38.04 -17.75 -21.10
C GLU A 116 -37.91 -16.21 -21.00
N THR A 117 -38.76 -15.59 -20.16
CA THR A 117 -38.71 -14.15 -19.90
C THR A 117 -37.39 -13.74 -19.24
N GLY A 118 -36.89 -14.53 -18.28
CA GLY A 118 -35.62 -14.22 -17.62
C GLY A 118 -34.42 -14.41 -18.55
N VAL A 119 -34.43 -15.42 -19.42
CA VAL A 119 -33.41 -15.54 -20.49
C VAL A 119 -33.43 -14.32 -21.39
N ARG A 120 -34.61 -13.85 -21.83
CA ARG A 120 -34.72 -12.64 -22.67
C ARG A 120 -34.12 -11.41 -21.99
N VAL A 121 -34.48 -11.17 -20.73
CA VAL A 121 -33.98 -10.02 -19.96
C VAL A 121 -32.46 -10.13 -19.76
N TYR A 122 -31.96 -11.29 -19.35
CA TYR A 122 -30.55 -11.49 -19.06
C TYR A 122 -29.69 -11.41 -20.32
N SER A 123 -30.11 -12.03 -21.44
CA SER A 123 -29.41 -11.92 -22.72
C SER A 123 -29.38 -10.48 -23.24
N SER A 124 -30.48 -9.73 -23.10
CA SER A 124 -30.52 -8.30 -23.46
C SER A 124 -29.59 -7.45 -22.60
N TYR A 125 -29.52 -7.76 -21.30
CA TYR A 125 -28.57 -7.13 -20.38
C TYR A 125 -27.12 -7.44 -20.76
N LEU A 126 -26.79 -8.69 -21.07
CA LEU A 126 -25.45 -9.09 -21.52
C LEU A 126 -25.06 -8.42 -22.84
N ASP A 127 -26.01 -8.25 -23.76
CA ASP A 127 -25.79 -7.60 -25.05
C ASP A 127 -25.41 -6.12 -24.88
N ILE A 128 -26.14 -5.39 -24.02
CA ILE A 128 -25.81 -4.01 -23.64
C ILE A 128 -24.48 -3.97 -22.90
N LEU A 129 -24.27 -4.86 -21.94
CA LEU A 129 -23.06 -4.92 -21.13
C LEU A 129 -21.83 -5.21 -21.99
N ALA A 130 -21.93 -6.07 -23.02
CA ALA A 130 -20.86 -6.35 -23.97
C ALA A 130 -20.42 -5.05 -24.69
N ALA A 131 -21.38 -4.25 -25.16
CA ALA A 131 -21.08 -2.99 -25.82
C ALA A 131 -20.46 -1.96 -24.86
N VAL A 132 -20.98 -1.85 -23.63
CA VAL A 132 -20.42 -0.99 -22.59
C VAL A 132 -18.98 -1.41 -22.25
N LEU A 133 -18.74 -2.71 -22.03
CA LEU A 133 -17.40 -3.22 -21.74
C LEU A 133 -16.45 -3.00 -22.90
N PHE A 134 -16.90 -3.23 -24.14
CA PHE A 134 -16.08 -2.94 -25.33
C PHE A 134 -15.68 -1.47 -25.39
N ALA A 135 -16.61 -0.54 -25.14
CA ALA A 135 -16.32 0.89 -25.07
C ALA A 135 -15.32 1.24 -23.95
N VAL A 136 -15.49 0.65 -22.75
CA VAL A 136 -14.57 0.83 -21.62
C VAL A 136 -13.18 0.27 -21.94
N LEU A 137 -13.07 -0.85 -22.66
CA LEU A 137 -11.81 -1.44 -23.08
C LEU A 137 -11.10 -0.57 -24.13
N VAL A 138 -11.83 -0.02 -25.10
CA VAL A 138 -11.29 0.96 -26.06
C VAL A 138 -10.77 2.18 -25.31
N TRP A 139 -11.54 2.72 -24.37
CA TRP A 139 -11.09 3.82 -23.52
C TRP A 139 -9.84 3.47 -22.70
N ALA A 140 -9.81 2.29 -22.08
CA ALA A 140 -8.66 1.81 -21.31
C ALA A 140 -7.42 1.63 -22.19
N PHE A 141 -7.59 1.16 -23.43
CA PHE A 141 -6.54 1.05 -24.43
C PHE A 141 -5.98 2.43 -24.81
N VAL A 142 -6.85 3.37 -25.18
CA VAL A 142 -6.45 4.76 -25.51
C VAL A 142 -5.72 5.39 -24.33
N ARG A 143 -6.24 5.24 -23.11
CA ARG A 143 -5.61 5.78 -21.90
C ARG A 143 -4.22 5.18 -21.66
N ARG A 144 -4.03 3.88 -21.90
CA ARG A 144 -2.77 3.18 -21.62
C ARG A 144 -1.71 3.40 -22.69
N TRP A 145 -2.06 3.36 -23.97
CA TRP A 145 -1.08 3.42 -25.07
C TRP A 145 -1.02 4.76 -25.81
N VAL A 146 -2.05 5.61 -25.71
CA VAL A 146 -2.07 6.94 -26.35
C VAL A 146 -1.81 8.04 -25.33
N LEU A 147 -2.66 8.19 -24.32
CA LEU A 147 -2.55 9.29 -23.34
C LEU A 147 -1.37 9.12 -22.38
N LYS A 148 -1.02 7.88 -22.04
CA LYS A 148 0.12 7.51 -21.17
C LYS A 148 0.26 8.37 -19.90
N PRO A 149 -0.74 8.38 -18.99
CA PRO A 149 -0.62 9.00 -17.66
C PRO A 149 0.64 8.51 -16.93
N SER A 150 1.22 9.32 -16.03
CA SER A 150 2.47 9.02 -15.28
C SER A 150 2.58 7.55 -14.86
N ARG A 151 1.59 7.06 -14.11
CA ARG A 151 1.55 5.68 -13.58
C ARG A 151 1.41 4.56 -14.59
N LEU A 152 1.12 4.86 -15.86
CA LEU A 152 1.04 3.89 -16.96
C LEU A 152 2.19 4.04 -17.96
N ARG A 153 3.18 4.88 -17.67
CA ARG A 153 4.38 5.02 -18.50
C ARG A 153 5.39 3.91 -18.27
N PHE A 154 5.34 3.22 -17.13
CA PHE A 154 6.25 2.15 -16.77
C PHE A 154 6.20 0.99 -17.79
N ASP A 155 7.34 0.37 -18.01
CA ASP A 155 7.56 -0.84 -18.79
C ASP A 155 6.63 -1.98 -18.34
N LEU A 156 6.61 -2.32 -17.04
CA LEU A 156 5.74 -3.39 -16.51
C LEU A 156 4.25 -3.12 -16.79
N THR A 157 3.82 -1.86 -16.72
CA THR A 157 2.40 -1.49 -16.97
C THR A 157 2.00 -1.65 -18.44
N ARG A 158 2.97 -1.62 -19.36
CA ARG A 158 2.78 -1.73 -20.82
C ARG A 158 3.38 -3.01 -21.42
N HIS A 159 3.69 -3.99 -20.58
CA HIS A 159 4.10 -5.32 -21.02
C HIS A 159 3.11 -5.90 -22.04
N SER A 160 3.61 -6.68 -23.00
CA SER A 160 2.83 -7.21 -24.13
C SER A 160 1.59 -8.01 -23.69
N ASP A 161 1.65 -8.69 -22.55
CA ASP A 161 0.51 -9.41 -21.98
C ASP A 161 -0.71 -8.50 -21.75
N ALA A 162 -0.48 -7.22 -21.43
CA ALA A 162 -1.56 -6.26 -21.28
C ALA A 162 -2.37 -6.10 -22.58
N LEU A 163 -1.68 -6.07 -23.72
CA LEU A 163 -2.29 -5.94 -25.03
C LEU A 163 -3.03 -7.22 -25.40
N VAL A 164 -2.39 -8.37 -25.21
CA VAL A 164 -3.00 -9.69 -25.48
C VAL A 164 -4.33 -9.79 -24.74
N ILE A 165 -4.37 -9.40 -23.46
CA ILE A 165 -5.57 -9.58 -22.65
C ILE A 165 -6.67 -8.57 -23.02
N VAL A 166 -6.32 -7.32 -23.37
CA VAL A 166 -7.30 -6.37 -23.91
C VAL A 166 -7.89 -6.88 -25.23
N VAL A 167 -7.08 -7.50 -26.09
CA VAL A 167 -7.55 -8.11 -27.35
C VAL A 167 -8.45 -9.32 -27.09
N LEU A 168 -8.08 -10.21 -26.17
CA LEU A 168 -8.91 -11.36 -25.82
C LEU A 168 -10.26 -10.93 -25.25
N ILE A 169 -10.28 -10.02 -24.25
CA ILE A 169 -11.54 -9.56 -23.65
C ILE A 169 -12.37 -8.76 -24.68
N GLY A 170 -11.75 -7.88 -25.46
CA GLY A 170 -12.44 -7.17 -26.54
C GLY A 170 -13.03 -8.13 -27.59
N GLY A 171 -12.29 -9.20 -27.92
CA GLY A 171 -12.74 -10.29 -28.78
C GLY A 171 -13.93 -11.05 -28.20
N LEU A 172 -13.97 -11.30 -26.89
CA LEU A 172 -15.14 -11.89 -26.21
C LEU A 172 -16.38 -11.00 -26.35
N MET A 173 -16.23 -9.69 -26.12
CA MET A 173 -17.35 -8.75 -26.23
C MET A 173 -17.87 -8.67 -27.67
N LEU A 174 -16.97 -8.55 -28.65
CA LEU A 174 -17.33 -8.47 -30.05
C LEU A 174 -17.97 -9.78 -30.56
N SER A 175 -17.39 -10.92 -30.23
CA SER A 175 -17.93 -12.23 -30.62
C SER A 175 -19.30 -12.50 -29.98
N THR A 176 -19.57 -12.01 -28.76
CA THR A 176 -20.90 -12.08 -28.15
C THR A 176 -21.94 -11.36 -29.01
N ILE A 177 -21.69 -10.08 -29.31
CA ILE A 177 -22.63 -9.25 -30.09
C ILE A 177 -22.82 -9.83 -31.50
N LEU A 178 -21.75 -10.25 -32.15
CA LEU A 178 -21.83 -10.81 -33.51
C LEU A 178 -22.51 -12.18 -33.55
N THR A 179 -22.37 -13.00 -32.50
CA THR A 179 -23.11 -14.26 -32.41
C THR A 179 -24.62 -14.01 -32.37
N HIS A 180 -25.09 -13.01 -31.61
CA HIS A 180 -26.49 -12.59 -31.62
C HIS A 180 -26.91 -12.03 -32.99
N ALA A 181 -26.10 -11.15 -33.57
CA ALA A 181 -26.42 -10.50 -34.84
C ALA A 181 -26.59 -11.50 -35.97
N PHE A 182 -25.68 -12.46 -36.11
CA PHE A 182 -25.78 -13.50 -37.12
C PHE A 182 -26.87 -14.53 -36.80
N TRP A 183 -27.21 -14.76 -35.53
CA TRP A 183 -28.39 -15.55 -35.15
C TRP A 183 -29.69 -14.91 -35.65
N VAL A 184 -29.82 -13.59 -35.55
CA VAL A 184 -30.97 -12.86 -36.09
C VAL A 184 -30.95 -12.85 -37.62
N ALA A 185 -29.80 -12.58 -38.24
CA ALA A 185 -29.68 -12.50 -39.70
C ALA A 185 -29.96 -13.83 -40.43
N GLN A 186 -29.76 -14.98 -39.78
CA GLN A 186 -30.15 -16.28 -40.32
C GLN A 186 -31.64 -16.64 -40.13
N GLY A 187 -32.43 -15.74 -39.52
CA GLY A 187 -33.85 -15.97 -39.22
C GLY A 187 -34.11 -16.70 -37.89
N GLY A 188 -33.16 -16.66 -36.95
CA GLY A 188 -33.34 -17.23 -35.62
C GLY A 188 -34.44 -16.52 -34.83
N THR A 189 -35.17 -17.27 -34.01
CA THR A 189 -36.28 -16.77 -33.18
C THR A 189 -36.06 -17.06 -31.70
N GLY A 190 -36.84 -16.42 -30.82
CA GLY A 190 -36.82 -16.65 -29.38
C GLY A 190 -35.99 -15.62 -28.60
N PRO A 191 -35.77 -15.83 -27.30
CA PRO A 191 -35.12 -14.85 -26.40
C PRO A 191 -33.75 -14.33 -26.87
N GLU A 192 -33.01 -15.15 -27.62
CA GLU A 192 -31.68 -14.83 -28.14
C GLU A 192 -31.71 -13.93 -29.39
N ALA A 193 -32.87 -13.85 -30.06
CA ALA A 193 -33.12 -12.95 -31.18
C ALA A 193 -33.69 -11.59 -30.73
N ASP A 194 -34.21 -11.51 -29.50
CA ASP A 194 -34.89 -10.32 -28.95
C ASP A 194 -33.91 -9.31 -28.30
N VAL A 195 -32.60 -9.51 -28.43
CA VAL A 195 -31.58 -8.62 -27.85
C VAL A 195 -31.46 -7.31 -28.64
N PHE A 196 -31.10 -6.20 -27.99
CA PHE A 196 -31.18 -4.87 -28.60
C PHE A 196 -30.15 -4.62 -29.72
N ILE A 197 -28.86 -4.76 -29.40
CA ILE A 197 -27.75 -4.40 -30.29
C ILE A 197 -27.55 -5.51 -31.33
N GLY A 198 -27.57 -6.77 -30.87
CA GLY A 198 -27.53 -7.94 -31.75
C GLY A 198 -28.64 -7.91 -32.80
N ALA A 199 -29.90 -7.67 -32.42
CA ALA A 199 -31.00 -7.65 -33.40
C ALA A 199 -30.90 -6.48 -34.39
N ALA A 200 -30.51 -5.29 -33.94
CA ALA A 200 -30.31 -4.15 -34.82
C ALA A 200 -29.21 -4.43 -35.87
N LEU A 201 -28.08 -5.01 -35.45
CA LEU A 201 -27.01 -5.41 -36.37
C LEU A 201 -27.43 -6.57 -37.29
N GLY A 202 -28.20 -7.54 -36.77
CA GLY A 202 -28.74 -8.63 -37.57
C GLY A 202 -29.65 -8.14 -38.69
N GLY A 203 -30.57 -7.23 -38.38
CA GLY A 203 -31.42 -6.57 -39.37
C GLY A 203 -30.60 -5.82 -40.42
N LEU A 204 -29.57 -5.06 -40.00
CA LEU A 204 -28.65 -4.39 -40.92
C LEU A 204 -27.94 -5.38 -41.86
N PHE A 205 -27.48 -6.52 -41.35
CA PHE A 205 -26.84 -7.54 -42.20
C PHE A 205 -27.81 -8.15 -43.21
N THR A 206 -29.06 -8.39 -42.80
CA THR A 206 -30.13 -8.83 -43.72
C THR A 206 -30.41 -7.77 -44.80
N ASP A 207 -30.50 -6.49 -44.43
CA ASP A 207 -30.72 -5.38 -45.35
C ASP A 207 -29.56 -5.19 -46.34
N LEU A 208 -28.33 -5.49 -45.92
CA LEU A 208 -27.13 -5.52 -46.78
C LEU A 208 -27.07 -6.76 -47.70
N GLY A 209 -28.07 -7.63 -47.67
CA GLY A 209 -28.19 -8.79 -48.55
C GLY A 209 -27.41 -10.02 -48.09
N LEU A 210 -27.06 -10.13 -46.80
CA LEU A 210 -26.41 -11.33 -46.27
C LEU A 210 -27.38 -12.53 -46.32
N GLY A 211 -27.04 -13.54 -47.13
CA GLY A 211 -27.84 -14.76 -47.22
C GLY A 211 -27.86 -15.57 -45.92
N THR A 212 -28.97 -16.26 -45.65
CA THR A 212 -29.18 -17.06 -44.42
C THR A 212 -28.11 -18.14 -44.21
N GLY A 213 -27.66 -18.80 -45.28
CA GLY A 213 -26.57 -19.78 -45.21
C GLY A 213 -25.23 -19.17 -44.78
N ALA A 214 -24.90 -17.98 -45.27
CA ALA A 214 -23.69 -17.27 -44.86
C ALA A 214 -23.79 -16.80 -43.41
N ALA A 215 -24.96 -16.29 -43.00
CA ALA A 215 -25.24 -15.90 -41.61
C ALA A 215 -25.10 -17.07 -40.63
N ASN A 216 -25.60 -18.27 -40.99
CA ASN A 216 -25.44 -19.49 -40.18
C ASN A 216 -23.96 -19.86 -39.97
N VAL A 217 -23.16 -19.85 -41.04
CA VAL A 217 -21.72 -20.13 -40.96
C VAL A 217 -21.02 -19.10 -40.10
N LEU A 218 -21.30 -17.81 -40.29
CA LEU A 218 -20.70 -16.73 -39.51
C LEU A 218 -21.08 -16.82 -38.02
N GLN A 219 -22.34 -17.14 -37.71
CA GLN A 219 -22.79 -17.38 -36.34
C GLN A 219 -21.98 -18.51 -35.68
N GLY A 220 -21.79 -19.63 -36.38
CA GLY A 220 -20.97 -20.74 -35.90
C GLY A 220 -19.50 -20.32 -35.68
N VAL A 221 -18.92 -19.58 -36.62
CA VAL A 221 -17.53 -19.09 -36.52
C VAL A 221 -17.34 -18.18 -35.30
N PHE A 222 -18.22 -17.20 -35.08
CA PHE A 222 -18.10 -16.29 -33.93
C PHE A 222 -18.35 -17.00 -32.61
N TRP A 223 -19.26 -17.97 -32.57
CA TRP A 223 -19.47 -18.78 -31.37
C TRP A 223 -18.24 -19.63 -31.03
N TRP A 224 -17.66 -20.32 -32.01
CA TRP A 224 -16.45 -21.13 -31.78
C TRP A 224 -15.24 -20.27 -31.44
N THR A 225 -15.14 -19.09 -32.06
CA THR A 225 -14.12 -18.09 -31.71
C THR A 225 -14.28 -17.67 -30.25
N HIS A 226 -15.51 -17.36 -29.82
CA HIS A 226 -15.81 -17.00 -28.44
C HIS A 226 -15.40 -18.09 -27.46
N LEU A 227 -15.82 -19.34 -27.69
CA LEU A 227 -15.43 -20.48 -26.85
C LEU A 227 -13.90 -20.68 -26.84
N SER A 228 -13.26 -20.59 -28.00
CA SER A 228 -11.80 -20.72 -28.10
C SER A 228 -11.08 -19.65 -27.29
N ILE A 229 -11.54 -18.40 -27.33
CA ILE A 229 -10.97 -17.32 -26.52
C ILE A 229 -11.15 -17.60 -25.03
N ILE A 230 -12.31 -18.09 -24.57
CA ILE A 230 -12.52 -18.48 -23.16
C ILE A 230 -11.49 -19.53 -22.72
N LEU A 231 -11.32 -20.59 -23.52
CA LEU A 231 -10.41 -21.70 -23.20
C LEU A 231 -8.94 -21.29 -23.23
N ILE A 232 -8.53 -20.53 -24.25
CA ILE A 232 -7.18 -19.96 -24.35
C ILE A 232 -6.91 -19.04 -23.16
N PHE A 233 -7.86 -18.15 -22.85
CA PHE A 233 -7.70 -17.21 -21.74
C PHE A 233 -7.57 -17.96 -20.41
N THR A 234 -8.34 -19.03 -20.20
CA THR A 234 -8.25 -19.89 -19.02
C THR A 234 -6.84 -20.45 -18.84
N VAL A 235 -6.26 -21.04 -19.89
CA VAL A 235 -4.90 -21.59 -19.84
C VAL A 235 -3.82 -20.50 -19.69
N TYR A 236 -4.08 -19.31 -20.21
CA TYR A 236 -3.11 -18.20 -20.20
C TYR A 236 -3.00 -17.50 -18.84
N ILE A 237 -4.04 -17.54 -18.00
CA ILE A 237 -4.07 -16.81 -16.71
C ILE A 237 -2.85 -17.11 -15.82
N PRO A 238 -2.46 -18.36 -15.51
CA PRO A 238 -1.32 -18.68 -14.65
C PRO A 238 0.04 -18.16 -15.12
N TYR A 239 0.15 -17.77 -16.40
CA TYR A 239 1.38 -17.30 -17.02
C TYR A 239 1.47 -15.78 -17.09
N THR A 240 0.43 -15.06 -16.68
CA THR A 240 0.35 -13.61 -16.89
C THR A 240 -0.03 -12.86 -15.63
N LYS A 241 0.07 -11.54 -15.72
CA LYS A 241 -0.43 -10.63 -14.68
C LYS A 241 -1.93 -10.78 -14.38
N HIS A 242 -2.74 -11.48 -15.18
CA HIS A 242 -4.15 -11.71 -14.84
C HIS A 242 -4.34 -12.74 -13.72
N MET A 243 -3.29 -13.41 -13.25
CA MET A 243 -3.32 -14.15 -11.98
C MET A 243 -3.79 -13.30 -10.80
N HIS A 244 -3.61 -11.97 -10.84
CA HIS A 244 -4.10 -11.07 -9.79
C HIS A 244 -5.60 -11.21 -9.56
N MET A 245 -6.39 -11.62 -10.55
CA MET A 245 -7.84 -11.83 -10.39
C MET A 245 -8.15 -12.90 -9.33
N PHE A 246 -7.30 -13.94 -9.23
CA PHE A 246 -7.41 -14.99 -8.22
C PHE A 246 -6.61 -14.67 -6.97
N ALA A 247 -5.39 -14.16 -7.14
CA ALA A 247 -4.49 -13.91 -6.02
C ALA A 247 -4.91 -12.69 -5.19
N ALA A 248 -5.50 -11.63 -5.76
CA ALA A 248 -5.86 -10.43 -5.01
C ALA A 248 -6.94 -10.65 -3.95
N PRO A 249 -8.06 -11.38 -4.19
CA PRO A 249 -9.02 -11.71 -3.13
C PRO A 249 -8.39 -12.53 -2.01
N VAL A 250 -7.54 -13.51 -2.35
CA VAL A 250 -6.80 -14.33 -1.37
C VAL A 250 -5.84 -13.45 -0.57
N ASN A 251 -5.14 -12.55 -1.24
CA ASN A 251 -4.21 -11.62 -0.61
C ASN A 251 -4.92 -10.65 0.34
N ALA A 252 -6.09 -10.14 -0.03
CA ALA A 252 -6.92 -9.29 0.81
C ALA A 252 -7.44 -10.03 2.05
N PHE A 253 -7.71 -11.33 1.96
CA PHE A 253 -8.07 -12.17 3.11
C PHE A 253 -6.89 -12.31 4.08
N PHE A 254 -5.70 -12.59 3.55
CA PHE A 254 -4.49 -12.77 4.35
C PHE A 254 -3.71 -11.48 4.63
N ARG A 255 -4.31 -10.30 4.43
CA ARG A 255 -3.67 -9.02 4.80
C ARG A 255 -3.36 -8.96 6.30
N SER A 256 -2.31 -8.26 6.70
CA SER A 256 -2.02 -8.02 8.10
C SER A 256 -3.17 -7.25 8.79
N LEU A 257 -3.52 -7.69 10.00
CA LEU A 257 -4.43 -6.99 10.90
C LEU A 257 -3.68 -6.25 12.02
N GLU A 258 -2.35 -6.38 12.05
CA GLU A 258 -1.47 -5.69 12.97
C GLU A 258 -1.47 -4.18 12.71
N PRO A 259 -1.04 -3.36 13.68
CA PRO A 259 -0.85 -1.93 13.47
C PRO A 259 0.04 -1.64 12.25
N LYS A 260 -0.41 -0.77 11.33
CA LYS A 260 0.25 -0.51 10.03
C LYS A 260 1.73 -0.10 10.12
N GLY A 261 2.11 0.55 11.22
CA GLY A 261 3.48 1.01 11.47
C GLY A 261 4.36 0.05 12.28
N ALA A 262 3.85 -1.12 12.68
CA ALA A 262 4.62 -2.14 13.37
C ALA A 262 5.32 -3.05 12.37
N LEU A 263 6.61 -3.29 12.56
CA LEU A 263 7.30 -4.36 11.84
C LEU A 263 7.10 -5.69 12.58
N PRO A 264 7.08 -6.83 11.85
CA PRO A 264 7.04 -8.15 12.46
C PRO A 264 8.21 -8.35 13.43
N PHE A 265 7.92 -8.95 14.58
CA PHE A 265 8.89 -9.37 15.57
C PHE A 265 9.78 -10.50 15.00
N ILE A 266 11.06 -10.49 15.37
CA ILE A 266 12.01 -11.56 15.06
C ILE A 266 12.53 -12.11 16.38
N ASP A 267 12.41 -13.41 16.55
CA ASP A 267 13.03 -14.12 17.66
C ASP A 267 14.52 -14.31 17.38
N LEU A 268 15.38 -13.48 17.98
CA LEU A 268 16.81 -13.49 17.72
C LEU A 268 17.51 -14.77 18.20
N GLU A 269 16.92 -15.50 19.15
CA GLU A 269 17.51 -16.73 19.71
C GLU A 269 17.24 -17.95 18.83
N ASN A 270 16.06 -17.99 18.21
CA ASN A 270 15.62 -19.13 17.40
C ASN A 270 15.69 -18.88 15.88
N THR A 271 16.18 -17.72 15.44
CA THR A 271 16.32 -17.38 14.03
C THR A 271 17.73 -17.64 13.53
N GLU A 272 17.88 -18.59 12.61
CA GLU A 272 19.18 -18.92 11.98
C GLU A 272 19.62 -17.90 10.93
N LYS A 273 18.67 -17.20 10.27
CA LYS A 273 18.93 -16.18 9.25
C LYS A 273 18.04 -14.96 9.41
N PHE A 274 18.66 -13.79 9.45
CA PHE A 274 18.00 -12.52 9.61
C PHE A 274 17.59 -11.91 8.26
N GLY A 275 16.33 -11.48 8.18
CA GLY A 275 15.77 -10.87 6.98
C GLY A 275 15.56 -11.85 5.83
N ALA A 276 15.57 -11.32 4.60
CA ALA A 276 15.36 -12.08 3.37
C ALA A 276 16.35 -11.70 2.26
N GLY A 277 17.27 -12.62 1.95
CA GLY A 277 18.22 -12.54 0.84
C GLY A 277 18.00 -13.58 -0.25
N ARG A 278 17.00 -14.45 -0.08
CA ARG A 278 16.61 -15.54 -1.01
C ARG A 278 15.09 -15.72 -0.95
N VAL A 279 14.50 -16.34 -1.97
CA VAL A 279 13.05 -16.61 -2.08
C VAL A 279 12.52 -17.38 -0.86
N GLN A 280 13.22 -18.43 -0.40
CA GLN A 280 12.82 -19.23 0.76
C GLN A 280 12.95 -18.48 2.11
N ASP A 281 13.56 -17.30 2.12
CA ASP A 281 13.71 -16.47 3.32
C ASP A 281 12.52 -15.52 3.51
N PHE A 282 11.72 -15.26 2.45
CA PHE A 282 10.45 -14.55 2.53
C PHE A 282 9.33 -15.46 3.04
N THR A 283 8.29 -14.88 3.64
CA THR A 283 7.06 -15.60 3.98
C THR A 283 6.27 -15.97 2.72
N TRP A 284 5.46 -17.04 2.80
CA TRP A 284 4.55 -17.38 1.71
C TRP A 284 3.61 -16.22 1.34
N LYS A 285 3.25 -15.36 2.30
CA LYS A 285 2.41 -14.18 2.06
C LYS A 285 3.13 -13.12 1.23
N GLN A 286 4.41 -12.87 1.48
CA GLN A 286 5.22 -11.95 0.68
C GLN A 286 5.43 -12.47 -0.75
N LEU A 287 5.53 -13.79 -0.94
CA LEU A 287 5.57 -14.40 -2.28
C LEU A 287 4.21 -14.32 -3.00
N LEU A 288 3.10 -14.48 -2.26
CA LEU A 288 1.73 -14.30 -2.79
C LEU A 288 1.47 -12.85 -3.26
N ASP A 289 2.03 -11.85 -2.56
CA ASP A 289 1.93 -10.44 -2.93
C ASP A 289 2.39 -10.19 -4.38
N GLY A 290 3.43 -10.93 -4.82
CA GLY A 290 3.89 -10.97 -6.21
C GLY A 290 2.78 -11.29 -7.20
N TYR A 291 2.06 -12.39 -6.97
CA TYR A 291 0.95 -12.83 -7.82
C TYR A 291 -0.30 -11.96 -7.69
N ALA A 292 -0.50 -11.31 -6.54
CA ALA A 292 -1.59 -10.37 -6.33
C ALA A 292 -1.35 -9.02 -7.01
N CYS A 293 -0.09 -8.65 -7.27
CA CYS A 293 0.26 -7.39 -7.90
C CYS A 293 -0.40 -7.25 -9.28
N ALA A 294 -1.27 -6.24 -9.42
CA ALA A 294 -1.93 -5.94 -10.70
C ALA A 294 -1.07 -5.05 -11.63
N VAL A 295 0.15 -4.69 -11.22
CA VAL A 295 1.07 -3.83 -11.99
C VAL A 295 0.36 -2.54 -12.45
N CYS A 296 -0.34 -1.90 -11.52
CA CYS A 296 -1.20 -0.74 -11.79
C CYS A 296 -0.48 0.62 -11.64
N GLY A 297 0.74 0.61 -11.12
CA GLY A 297 1.60 1.78 -10.89
C GLY A 297 1.19 2.68 -9.74
N ARG A 298 0.06 2.45 -9.05
CA ARG A 298 -0.43 3.36 -7.99
C ARG A 298 0.55 3.55 -6.84
N CYS A 299 1.23 2.48 -6.42
CA CYS A 299 2.21 2.51 -5.34
C CYS A 299 3.50 3.26 -5.72
N THR A 300 3.94 3.12 -6.97
CA THR A 300 5.11 3.84 -7.51
C THR A 300 4.81 5.32 -7.74
N ASP A 301 3.62 5.65 -8.25
CA ASP A 301 3.15 7.01 -8.53
C ASP A 301 2.91 7.88 -7.28
N VAL A 302 3.00 7.29 -6.08
CA VAL A 302 2.93 8.01 -4.80
C VAL A 302 4.17 7.82 -3.94
N CYS A 303 5.15 7.05 -4.43
CA CYS A 303 6.38 6.81 -3.69
C CYS A 303 7.24 8.08 -3.72
N PRO A 304 7.50 8.75 -2.58
CA PRO A 304 8.27 9.99 -2.57
C PRO A 304 9.70 9.79 -3.10
N ALA A 305 10.29 8.63 -2.83
CA ALA A 305 11.60 8.28 -3.37
C ALA A 305 11.57 8.21 -4.91
N HIS A 306 10.62 7.47 -5.48
CA HIS A 306 10.47 7.38 -6.93
C HIS A 306 10.24 8.74 -7.60
N LEU A 307 9.31 9.53 -7.04
CA LEU A 307 8.92 10.83 -7.60
C LEU A 307 10.05 11.87 -7.58
N THR A 308 11.06 11.65 -6.73
CA THR A 308 12.24 12.51 -6.62
C THR A 308 13.45 11.97 -7.41
N GLY A 309 13.25 10.96 -8.27
CA GLY A 309 14.29 10.44 -9.16
C GLY A 309 15.16 9.32 -8.58
N LYS A 310 14.77 8.72 -7.46
CA LYS A 310 15.46 7.57 -6.87
C LYS A 310 15.03 6.25 -7.52
N GLN A 311 15.82 5.20 -7.31
CA GLN A 311 15.62 3.90 -7.96
C GLN A 311 14.40 3.14 -7.42
N LEU A 312 14.03 3.36 -6.15
CA LEU A 312 12.91 2.65 -5.55
C LEU A 312 11.62 2.83 -6.35
N SER A 313 11.07 1.71 -6.80
CA SER A 313 9.69 1.59 -7.25
C SER A 313 9.04 0.39 -6.56
N PRO A 314 8.09 0.60 -5.62
CA PRO A 314 7.43 -0.48 -4.89
C PRO A 314 6.81 -1.56 -5.81
N MET A 315 6.24 -1.15 -6.95
CA MET A 315 5.71 -2.09 -7.96
C MET A 315 6.80 -3.00 -8.54
N HIS A 316 8.00 -2.47 -8.79
CA HIS A 316 9.10 -3.22 -9.38
C HIS A 316 9.71 -4.16 -8.35
N ILE A 317 9.82 -3.77 -7.07
CA ILE A 317 10.30 -4.66 -6.00
C ILE A 317 9.50 -5.97 -5.96
N VAL A 318 8.17 -5.87 -5.93
CA VAL A 318 7.28 -7.02 -5.76
C VAL A 318 7.17 -7.85 -7.04
N GLU A 319 7.16 -7.21 -8.21
CA GLU A 319 7.15 -7.92 -9.49
C GLU A 319 8.49 -8.61 -9.77
N ASN A 320 9.62 -7.95 -9.50
CA ASN A 320 10.95 -8.51 -9.68
C ASN A 320 11.18 -9.70 -8.73
N LEU A 321 10.68 -9.64 -7.49
CA LEU A 321 10.69 -10.80 -6.58
C LEU A 321 9.90 -11.98 -7.16
N LYS A 322 8.70 -11.73 -7.70
CA LYS A 322 7.87 -12.77 -8.31
C LYS A 322 8.54 -13.36 -9.55
N ASP A 323 9.06 -12.52 -10.44
CA ASP A 323 9.71 -12.96 -11.67
C ASP A 323 11.00 -13.73 -11.38
N HIS A 324 11.78 -13.30 -10.37
CA HIS A 324 12.94 -14.04 -9.86
C HIS A 324 12.53 -15.42 -9.35
N MET A 325 11.54 -15.50 -8.46
CA MET A 325 11.01 -16.76 -7.94
C MET A 325 10.54 -17.71 -9.06
N VAL A 326 9.87 -17.18 -10.07
CA VAL A 326 9.42 -17.95 -11.23
C VAL A 326 10.59 -18.44 -12.08
N ALA A 327 11.63 -17.62 -12.25
CA ALA A 327 12.80 -17.95 -13.06
C ALA A 327 13.65 -19.05 -12.42
N ILE A 328 13.89 -18.98 -11.10
CA ILE A 328 14.68 -19.99 -10.39
C ILE A 328 13.87 -21.26 -10.07
N GLY A 329 12.54 -21.17 -10.04
CA GLY A 329 11.64 -22.27 -9.71
C GLY A 329 11.66 -22.68 -8.24
N HIS A 330 11.11 -23.85 -7.92
CA HIS A 330 11.04 -24.35 -6.55
C HIS A 330 12.42 -24.84 -6.09
N GLN A 331 12.95 -24.28 -5.01
CA GLN A 331 14.32 -24.53 -4.55
C GLN A 331 14.52 -25.83 -3.75
N GLY A 332 13.46 -26.63 -3.57
CA GLY A 332 13.52 -27.87 -2.79
C GLY A 332 13.05 -27.65 -1.36
N GLU A 333 13.40 -28.57 -0.47
CA GLU A 333 13.16 -28.36 0.97
C GLU A 333 13.95 -27.16 1.47
N ARG A 334 13.44 -26.48 2.52
CA ARG A 334 14.10 -25.30 3.05
C ARG A 334 15.43 -25.70 3.67
N ASN A 335 16.52 -25.18 3.11
CA ASN A 335 17.87 -25.40 3.61
C ASN A 335 18.56 -24.03 3.82
N PRO A 336 18.96 -23.69 5.06
CA PRO A 336 19.71 -22.47 5.34
C PRO A 336 20.97 -22.33 4.48
N GLU A 337 21.65 -23.41 4.13
CA GLU A 337 22.88 -23.39 3.34
C GLU A 337 22.64 -23.34 1.83
N HIS A 338 21.38 -23.39 1.38
CA HIS A 338 21.06 -23.36 -0.05
C HIS A 338 21.57 -22.08 -0.72
N VAL A 339 22.18 -22.21 -1.90
CA VAL A 339 22.58 -21.05 -2.71
C VAL A 339 21.68 -21.00 -3.91
N GLU A 340 20.96 -19.88 -4.08
CA GLU A 340 20.12 -19.69 -5.25
C GLU A 340 20.99 -19.60 -6.52
N PRO A 341 20.48 -20.09 -7.67
CA PRO A 341 21.21 -20.02 -8.94
C PRO A 341 21.63 -18.59 -9.32
N THR A 342 20.80 -17.62 -8.97
CA THR A 342 21.04 -16.19 -9.14
C THR A 342 20.67 -15.46 -7.84
N PRO A 343 21.47 -14.48 -7.39
CA PRO A 343 21.16 -13.72 -6.18
C PRO A 343 20.02 -12.73 -6.44
N ILE A 344 19.10 -12.60 -5.48
CA ILE A 344 18.01 -11.61 -5.57
C ILE A 344 18.53 -10.18 -5.33
N LEU A 345 19.49 -10.02 -4.43
CA LEU A 345 20.18 -8.77 -4.09
C LEU A 345 21.65 -8.91 -4.48
N ASN A 346 22.17 -8.02 -5.33
CA ASN A 346 23.62 -7.90 -5.56
C ASN A 346 23.94 -6.61 -6.34
N GLY A 347 24.21 -5.49 -5.67
CA GLY A 347 24.61 -4.24 -6.32
C GLY A 347 23.76 -3.87 -7.56
N GLN A 348 24.39 -3.84 -8.74
CA GLN A 348 23.72 -3.64 -10.05
C GLN A 348 23.36 -4.93 -10.79
N ASP A 349 23.91 -6.08 -10.39
CA ASP A 349 23.76 -7.37 -11.07
C ASP A 349 22.61 -8.22 -10.50
N GLY A 350 22.08 -7.87 -9.33
CA GLY A 350 20.92 -8.49 -8.70
C GLY A 350 19.61 -8.07 -9.35
N VAL A 351 18.58 -8.91 -9.20
CA VAL A 351 17.23 -8.65 -9.74
C VAL A 351 16.55 -7.46 -9.05
N ILE A 352 16.93 -7.19 -7.79
CA ILE A 352 16.52 -6.02 -7.01
C ILE A 352 17.78 -5.26 -6.59
N SER A 353 17.85 -3.95 -6.91
CA SER A 353 19.03 -3.14 -6.60
C SER A 353 19.11 -2.80 -5.11
N GLU A 354 20.31 -2.86 -4.54
CA GLU A 354 20.54 -2.49 -3.12
C GLU A 354 20.14 -1.02 -2.86
N ALA A 355 20.41 -0.13 -3.81
CA ALA A 355 20.02 1.28 -3.73
C ALA A 355 18.49 1.43 -3.55
N SER A 356 17.69 0.65 -4.28
CA SER A 356 16.22 0.70 -4.15
C SER A 356 15.74 0.28 -2.75
N ILE A 357 16.46 -0.63 -2.08
CA ILE A 357 16.15 -1.03 -0.71
C ILE A 357 16.44 0.11 0.26
N TRP A 358 17.58 0.77 0.11
CA TRP A 358 17.98 1.89 0.98
C TRP A 358 17.19 3.17 0.73
N ASP A 359 16.66 3.41 -0.46
CA ASP A 359 15.79 4.55 -0.82
C ASP A 359 14.43 4.55 -0.08
N CYS A 360 14.05 3.45 0.59
CA CYS A 360 12.75 3.34 1.24
C CYS A 360 12.67 4.18 2.55
N LEU A 361 11.79 5.18 2.53
CA LEU A 361 11.52 6.07 3.66
C LEU A 361 10.62 5.47 4.76
N ASN A 362 10.18 4.21 4.61
CA ASN A 362 9.23 3.56 5.52
C ASN A 362 7.90 4.33 5.74
N CYS A 363 7.52 5.21 4.81
CA CYS A 363 6.38 6.11 5.00
C CYS A 363 5.01 5.45 4.82
N GLY A 364 4.93 4.28 4.17
CA GLY A 364 3.69 3.53 3.93
C GLY A 364 2.80 4.00 2.76
N ALA A 365 3.17 5.04 2.00
CA ALA A 365 2.34 5.58 0.91
C ALA A 365 1.93 4.51 -0.11
N CYS A 366 2.86 3.63 -0.45
CA CYS A 366 2.66 2.51 -1.38
C CYS A 366 1.59 1.51 -0.90
N MET A 367 1.53 1.24 0.40
CA MET A 367 0.58 0.30 0.99
C MET A 367 -0.81 0.91 1.13
N GLU A 368 -0.91 2.20 1.49
CA GLU A 368 -2.19 2.90 1.56
C GLU A 368 -2.89 2.96 0.20
N GLU A 369 -2.10 3.14 -0.87
CA GLU A 369 -2.58 3.29 -2.24
C GLU A 369 -2.74 1.97 -3.01
N CYS A 370 -2.36 0.83 -2.41
CA CYS A 370 -2.43 -0.46 -3.07
C CYS A 370 -3.88 -1.01 -3.12
N PRO A 371 -4.46 -1.24 -4.31
CA PRO A 371 -5.83 -1.75 -4.43
C PRO A 371 -6.00 -3.21 -4.00
N VAL A 372 -4.88 -3.96 -3.98
CA VAL A 372 -4.82 -5.41 -3.75
C VAL A 372 -3.99 -5.76 -2.52
N THR A 373 -3.83 -4.78 -1.62
CA THR A 373 -3.24 -4.92 -0.27
C THR A 373 -1.86 -5.59 -0.22
N VAL A 374 -0.99 -5.26 -1.17
CA VAL A 374 0.42 -5.68 -1.15
C VAL A 374 1.19 -4.95 -0.04
N GLU A 375 1.93 -5.72 0.76
CA GLU A 375 2.68 -5.25 1.93
C GLU A 375 4.14 -4.97 1.56
N HIS A 376 4.35 -3.91 0.78
CA HIS A 376 5.67 -3.56 0.26
C HIS A 376 6.72 -3.27 1.35
N VAL A 377 6.31 -2.60 2.45
CA VAL A 377 7.26 -2.13 3.46
C VAL A 377 7.89 -3.29 4.23
N PRO A 378 7.14 -4.26 4.80
CA PRO A 378 7.75 -5.44 5.42
C PRO A 378 8.73 -6.18 4.52
N THR A 379 8.38 -6.41 3.25
CA THR A 379 9.26 -7.06 2.26
C THR A 379 10.59 -6.31 2.08
N ILE A 380 10.53 -4.99 1.91
CA ILE A 380 11.76 -4.16 1.81
C ILE A 380 12.55 -4.18 3.12
N MET A 381 11.87 -4.16 4.26
CA MET A 381 12.53 -4.21 5.57
C MET A 381 13.24 -5.54 5.81
N ASP A 382 12.69 -6.67 5.36
CA ASP A 382 13.38 -7.97 5.43
C ASP A 382 14.63 -8.00 4.55
N MET A 383 14.57 -7.44 3.34
CA MET A 383 15.77 -7.28 2.50
C MET A 383 16.81 -6.38 3.16
N ARG A 384 16.39 -5.27 3.79
CA ARG A 384 17.28 -4.35 4.50
C ARG A 384 17.94 -5.01 5.71
N ARG A 385 17.18 -5.80 6.48
CA ARG A 385 17.71 -6.60 7.61
C ARG A 385 18.76 -7.60 7.14
N HIS A 386 18.52 -8.27 6.02
CA HIS A 386 19.49 -9.19 5.44
C HIS A 386 20.80 -8.49 5.08
N LEU A 387 20.71 -7.38 4.33
CA LEU A 387 21.89 -6.60 3.96
C LEU A 387 22.71 -6.20 5.20
N LEU A 388 22.05 -5.73 6.27
CA LEU A 388 22.77 -5.28 7.45
C LEU A 388 23.30 -6.42 8.33
N LEU A 389 22.45 -7.39 8.69
CA LEU A 389 22.77 -8.38 9.72
C LEU A 389 23.50 -9.62 9.17
N GLU A 390 23.31 -9.95 7.90
CA GLU A 390 23.96 -11.11 7.26
C GLU A 390 25.14 -10.68 6.39
N GLU A 391 25.01 -9.59 5.64
CA GLU A 391 26.06 -9.14 4.72
C GLU A 391 26.92 -7.99 5.27
N SER A 392 26.58 -7.41 6.42
CA SER A 392 27.25 -6.22 6.98
C SER A 392 27.31 -5.03 6.00
N LYS A 393 26.31 -4.91 5.11
CA LYS A 393 26.18 -3.84 4.12
C LYS A 393 25.12 -2.83 4.53
N ALA A 394 25.53 -1.58 4.66
CA ALA A 394 24.66 -0.42 4.79
C ALA A 394 25.40 0.86 4.36
N PRO A 395 24.69 1.96 4.07
CA PRO A 395 25.32 3.26 3.88
C PRO A 395 26.23 3.63 5.07
N GLU A 396 27.38 4.22 4.80
CA GLU A 396 28.38 4.54 5.84
C GLU A 396 27.80 5.44 6.95
N SER A 397 26.96 6.40 6.56
CA SER A 397 26.28 7.29 7.49
C SER A 397 25.23 6.56 8.36
N ALA A 398 24.61 5.49 7.84
CA ALA A 398 23.73 4.60 8.61
C ALA A 398 24.52 3.85 9.68
N MET A 399 25.63 3.20 9.30
CA MET A 399 26.53 2.47 10.21
C MET A 399 27.04 3.37 11.32
N THR A 400 27.41 4.59 10.94
CA THR A 400 27.82 5.65 11.83
C THR A 400 26.75 5.98 12.89
N ALA A 401 25.48 6.13 12.50
CA ALA A 401 24.39 6.39 13.43
C ALA A 401 24.08 5.18 14.34
N LEU A 402 24.16 3.96 13.79
CA LEU A 402 24.00 2.71 14.54
C LEU A 402 25.06 2.57 15.64
N LEU A 403 26.34 2.81 15.32
CA LEU A 403 27.44 2.78 16.28
C LEU A 403 27.25 3.82 17.39
N SER A 404 26.77 5.03 17.06
CA SER A 404 26.46 6.04 18.07
C SER A 404 25.35 5.59 19.01
N MET A 405 24.31 4.93 18.49
CA MET A 405 23.24 4.40 19.34
C MET A 405 23.72 3.28 20.26
N GLU A 406 24.58 2.40 19.77
CA GLU A 406 25.18 1.34 20.59
C GLU A 406 26.06 1.91 21.71
N GLN A 407 26.91 2.90 21.41
CA GLN A 407 27.87 3.44 22.37
C GLN A 407 27.29 4.50 23.31
N ARG A 408 26.32 5.30 22.84
CA ARG A 408 25.81 6.48 23.55
C ARG A 408 24.30 6.42 23.83
N GLY A 409 23.60 5.38 23.37
CA GLY A 409 22.14 5.28 23.48
C GLY A 409 21.37 6.25 22.59
N HIS A 410 22.02 6.96 21.65
CA HIS A 410 21.36 7.89 20.72
C HIS A 410 22.12 8.08 19.39
N PRO A 411 21.44 8.44 18.29
CA PRO A 411 22.06 8.52 16.96
C PRO A 411 22.78 9.85 16.66
N TRP A 412 22.57 10.90 17.46
CA TRP A 412 23.15 12.24 17.26
C TRP A 412 24.65 12.31 17.60
N ARG A 413 25.52 11.99 16.64
CA ARG A 413 26.98 12.12 16.82
C ARG A 413 27.42 13.57 16.98
N GLY A 414 28.44 13.77 17.80
CA GLY A 414 29.07 15.08 18.00
C GLY A 414 28.25 16.08 18.81
N THR A 415 27.00 15.77 19.15
CA THR A 415 26.20 16.64 20.03
C THR A 415 26.89 16.82 21.39
N GLN A 416 26.97 18.09 21.79
CA GLN A 416 27.48 18.52 23.11
C GLN A 416 26.34 18.64 24.12
N TYR A 417 25.08 18.47 23.67
CA TYR A 417 23.92 18.56 24.54
C TYR A 417 23.70 17.24 25.29
N SER A 418 23.33 17.35 26.57
CA SER A 418 22.88 16.24 27.41
C SER A 418 21.36 16.00 27.26
N ARG A 419 20.85 14.96 27.93
CA ARG A 419 19.40 14.68 27.95
C ARG A 419 18.58 15.71 28.73
N THR A 420 19.24 16.56 29.51
CA THR A 420 18.59 17.49 30.45
C THR A 420 18.90 18.97 30.18
N ASP A 421 19.87 19.30 29.31
CA ASP A 421 20.24 20.70 29.01
C ASP A 421 19.04 21.54 28.55
N TRP A 422 18.16 20.97 27.73
CA TRP A 422 16.96 21.65 27.25
C TRP A 422 15.99 22.03 28.38
N ALA A 423 16.07 21.38 29.54
CA ALA A 423 15.21 21.61 30.71
C ALA A 423 15.73 22.73 31.63
N GLU A 424 16.89 23.31 31.35
CA GLU A 424 17.48 24.37 32.17
C GLU A 424 16.50 25.55 32.34
N GLY A 425 16.31 25.97 33.60
CA GLY A 425 15.40 27.05 33.98
C GLY A 425 13.91 26.70 33.92
N LEU A 426 13.56 25.43 33.70
CA LEU A 426 12.16 24.98 33.63
C LEU A 426 11.70 24.14 34.82
N GLU A 427 12.55 23.83 35.82
CA GLU A 427 12.22 23.00 36.99
C GLU A 427 11.39 21.76 36.62
N VAL A 428 12.02 20.83 35.88
CA VAL A 428 11.39 19.60 35.39
C VAL A 428 11.88 18.43 36.25
N PRO A 429 11.00 17.74 37.00
CA PRO A 429 11.43 16.62 37.83
C PRO A 429 11.74 15.39 36.98
N THR A 430 12.71 14.61 37.42
CA THR A 430 12.98 13.26 36.93
C THR A 430 12.12 12.23 37.67
N LEU A 431 11.91 11.05 37.09
CA LEU A 431 11.24 9.93 37.79
C LEU A 431 12.05 9.43 39.00
N ALA A 432 13.36 9.65 39.03
CA ALA A 432 14.19 9.40 40.20
C ALA A 432 13.84 10.33 41.37
N GLU A 433 13.53 11.60 41.09
CA GLU A 433 13.12 12.60 42.09
C GLU A 433 11.63 12.50 42.44
N LYS A 434 10.80 12.15 41.47
CA LYS A 434 9.34 12.04 41.60
C LYS A 434 8.82 10.72 41.00
N PRO A 435 9.01 9.58 41.70
CA PRO A 435 8.65 8.26 41.17
C PRO A 435 7.13 8.01 41.10
N ASP A 436 6.31 8.85 41.75
CA ASP A 436 4.85 8.77 41.78
C ASP A 436 4.15 9.66 40.73
N ALA A 437 4.91 10.29 39.83
CA ALA A 437 4.35 11.13 38.76
C ALA A 437 3.35 10.34 37.89
N GLU A 438 2.21 10.96 37.56
CA GLU A 438 1.14 10.31 36.79
C GLU A 438 1.56 10.02 35.34
N ILE A 439 2.36 10.92 34.76
CA ILE A 439 2.76 10.87 33.34
C ILE A 439 4.28 10.89 33.21
N LEU A 440 4.80 9.93 32.44
CA LEU A 440 6.13 10.05 31.86
C LEU A 440 6.06 10.92 30.61
N PHE A 441 6.70 12.09 30.64
CA PHE A 441 6.99 12.84 29.42
C PHE A 441 8.25 12.27 28.76
N TRP A 442 8.05 11.51 27.69
CA TRP A 442 9.14 10.98 26.86
C TRP A 442 9.60 12.03 25.84
N VAL A 443 10.82 12.53 26.05
CA VAL A 443 11.37 13.66 25.29
C VAL A 443 11.84 13.20 23.91
N GLY A 444 12.54 12.06 23.87
CA GLY A 444 13.16 11.51 22.68
C GLY A 444 14.49 12.19 22.32
N CYS A 445 15.20 11.57 21.37
CA CYS A 445 16.57 11.97 21.03
C CYS A 445 16.66 13.39 20.45
N THR A 446 15.85 13.69 19.44
CA THR A 446 15.98 14.96 18.70
C THR A 446 15.62 16.18 19.52
N PRO A 447 14.48 16.21 20.25
CA PRO A 447 14.17 17.35 21.10
C PRO A 447 15.12 17.51 22.29
N ALA A 448 15.81 16.45 22.73
CA ALA A 448 16.80 16.57 23.79
C ALA A 448 18.16 17.06 23.26
N LEU A 449 18.61 16.53 22.12
CA LEU A 449 20.01 16.57 21.70
C LEU A 449 20.30 17.45 20.48
N GLU A 450 19.28 18.06 19.87
CA GLU A 450 19.43 18.96 18.73
C GLU A 450 18.80 20.34 19.02
N GLN A 451 19.61 21.39 18.84
CA GLN A 451 19.34 22.74 19.35
C GLN A 451 17.98 23.32 18.91
N ARG A 452 17.63 23.26 17.62
CA ARG A 452 16.36 23.81 17.11
C ARG A 452 15.17 23.08 17.73
N SER A 453 15.27 21.77 17.91
CA SER A 453 14.19 20.93 18.42
C SER A 453 13.99 21.00 19.93
N GLN A 454 14.96 21.51 20.69
CA GLN A 454 14.82 21.74 22.15
C GLN A 454 13.66 22.68 22.48
N ALA A 455 13.35 23.64 21.60
CA ALA A 455 12.20 24.53 21.76
C ALA A 455 10.86 23.77 21.85
N ILE A 456 10.73 22.61 21.19
CA ILE A 456 9.52 21.77 21.23
C ILE A 456 9.35 21.18 22.64
N ALA A 457 10.41 20.61 23.21
CA ALA A 457 10.38 20.02 24.56
C ALA A 457 10.08 21.09 25.62
N ARG A 458 10.71 22.27 25.51
CA ARG A 458 10.43 23.43 26.37
C ARG A 458 8.97 23.90 26.24
N SER A 459 8.42 23.91 25.02
CA SER A 459 7.01 24.26 24.78
C SER A 459 6.05 23.25 25.39
N MET A 460 6.38 21.95 25.31
CA MET A 460 5.61 20.90 25.98
C MET A 460 5.56 21.12 27.49
N VAL A 461 6.69 21.40 28.13
CA VAL A 461 6.74 21.66 29.57
C VAL A 461 5.90 22.87 29.96
N LYS A 462 5.92 23.96 29.18
CA LYS A 462 5.05 25.12 29.40
C LYS A 462 3.56 24.72 29.38
N VAL A 463 3.16 23.92 28.40
CA VAL A 463 1.78 23.42 28.27
C VAL A 463 1.41 22.53 29.45
N LEU A 464 2.28 21.60 29.85
CA LEU A 464 2.07 20.70 30.99
C LEU A 464 1.91 21.47 32.31
N LYS A 465 2.78 22.46 32.55
CA LYS A 465 2.72 23.32 33.74
C LYS A 465 1.46 24.19 33.76
N ALA A 466 1.09 24.80 32.62
CA ALA A 466 -0.14 25.58 32.50
C ALA A 466 -1.39 24.74 32.79
N ALA A 467 -1.39 23.49 32.32
CA ALA A 467 -2.45 22.53 32.54
C ALA A 467 -2.45 21.92 33.96
N LYS A 468 -1.42 22.20 34.78
CA LYS A 468 -1.17 21.58 36.08
C LYS A 468 -1.13 20.05 36.02
N VAL A 469 -0.56 19.52 34.95
CA VAL A 469 -0.37 18.08 34.77
C VAL A 469 0.75 17.60 35.70
N ASP A 470 0.54 16.48 36.35
CA ASP A 470 1.58 15.78 37.10
C ASP A 470 2.44 14.94 36.15
N PHE A 471 3.70 15.36 35.94
CA PHE A 471 4.62 14.69 35.03
C PHE A 471 6.06 14.67 35.55
N ALA A 472 6.84 13.72 35.04
CA ALA A 472 8.29 13.65 35.18
C ALA A 472 8.94 13.15 33.87
N ILE A 473 10.25 13.33 33.75
CA ILE A 473 11.07 12.79 32.63
C ILE A 473 11.99 11.66 33.13
N LEU A 474 12.55 10.87 32.22
CA LEU A 474 13.62 9.92 32.58
C LEU A 474 14.99 10.58 32.73
N GLY A 475 15.20 11.77 32.15
CA GLY A 475 16.49 12.45 32.19
C GLY A 475 17.58 11.61 31.51
N ASP A 476 18.71 11.43 32.18
CA ASP A 476 19.85 10.67 31.64
C ASP A 476 19.60 9.16 31.54
N GLU A 477 18.55 8.62 32.18
CA GLU A 477 18.12 7.24 32.00
C GLU A 477 17.35 7.02 30.69
N GLU A 478 17.00 8.09 29.95
CA GLU A 478 16.33 7.98 28.65
C GLU A 478 17.31 7.61 27.53
N THR A 479 17.11 6.44 26.92
CA THR A 479 17.82 6.05 25.69
C THR A 479 16.93 6.23 24.45
N CYS A 480 17.48 5.98 23.25
CA CYS A 480 16.69 5.98 22.02
C CYS A 480 15.62 4.88 22.07
N THR A 481 14.44 5.11 21.48
CA THR A 481 13.38 4.08 21.42
C THR A 481 13.74 2.87 20.56
N GLY A 482 14.87 2.91 19.86
CA GLY A 482 15.29 1.89 18.90
C GLY A 482 14.64 2.02 17.51
N ASP A 483 13.73 2.98 17.27
CA ASP A 483 13.10 3.18 15.94
C ASP A 483 14.15 3.31 14.82
N PRO A 484 15.19 4.16 14.91
CA PRO A 484 16.20 4.28 13.86
C PRO A 484 16.91 2.96 13.57
N ALA A 485 17.31 2.24 14.62
CA ALA A 485 17.98 0.95 14.49
C ALA A 485 17.09 -0.04 13.73
N ARG A 486 15.83 -0.16 14.15
CA ARG A 486 14.86 -1.06 13.51
C ARG A 486 14.59 -0.70 12.05
N ARG A 487 14.41 0.59 11.74
CA ARG A 487 14.19 1.06 10.35
C ARG A 487 15.43 0.96 9.47
N MET A 488 16.63 0.92 10.05
CA MET A 488 17.87 0.66 9.32
C MET A 488 18.17 -0.85 9.19
N GLY A 489 17.32 -1.73 9.73
CA GLY A 489 17.47 -3.18 9.64
C GLY A 489 18.22 -3.81 10.81
N ASN A 490 18.62 -3.04 11.83
CA ASN A 490 19.32 -3.55 13.00
C ASN A 490 18.32 -3.97 14.09
N GLU A 491 17.77 -5.17 13.94
CA GLU A 491 16.79 -5.72 14.89
C GLU A 491 17.43 -6.01 16.26
N TYR A 492 18.69 -6.43 16.32
CA TYR A 492 19.41 -6.67 17.57
C TYR A 492 19.52 -5.41 18.43
N LEU A 493 20.04 -4.32 17.84
CA LEU A 493 20.15 -3.05 18.54
C LEU A 493 18.79 -2.46 18.92
N PHE A 494 17.76 -2.66 18.08
CA PHE A 494 16.40 -2.29 18.45
C PHE A 494 15.93 -3.03 19.71
N GLN A 495 16.07 -4.35 19.78
CA GLN A 495 15.59 -5.13 20.92
C GLN A 495 16.35 -4.79 22.21
N ILE A 496 17.66 -4.54 22.14
CA ILE A 496 18.45 -4.08 23.29
C ILE A 496 17.91 -2.76 23.82
N LEU A 497 17.81 -1.74 22.96
CA LEU A 497 17.36 -0.41 23.37
C LEU A 497 15.92 -0.43 23.88
N ALA A 498 15.04 -1.17 23.22
CA ALA A 498 13.65 -1.32 23.63
C ALA A 498 13.55 -2.04 24.98
N ALA A 499 14.27 -3.15 25.19
CA ALA A 499 14.27 -3.89 26.45
C ALA A 499 14.79 -3.03 27.61
N GLN A 500 15.88 -2.28 27.41
CA GLN A 500 16.41 -1.35 28.41
C GLN A 500 15.37 -0.29 28.81
N ASN A 501 14.72 0.33 27.83
CA ASN A 501 13.68 1.33 28.09
C ASN A 501 12.47 0.71 28.81
N ILE A 502 12.03 -0.48 28.41
CA ILE A 502 10.93 -1.20 29.05
C ILE A 502 11.28 -1.53 30.50
N GLU A 503 12.49 -2.00 30.78
CA GLU A 503 12.95 -2.30 32.14
C GLU A 503 12.94 -1.05 33.01
N THR A 504 13.53 0.05 32.54
CA THR A 504 13.55 1.33 33.26
C THR A 504 12.13 1.84 33.54
N MET A 505 11.25 1.87 32.54
CA MET A 505 9.87 2.30 32.72
C MET A 505 9.09 1.38 33.67
N THR A 506 9.35 0.07 33.63
CA THR A 506 8.73 -0.91 34.53
C THR A 506 9.19 -0.70 35.97
N ARG A 507 10.48 -0.42 36.19
CA ARG A 507 11.06 -0.11 37.51
C ARG A 507 10.37 1.08 38.18
N TYR A 508 10.03 2.11 37.40
CA TYR A 508 9.29 3.28 37.86
C TYR A 508 7.76 3.11 37.81
N ASN A 509 7.25 1.91 37.53
CA ASN A 509 5.81 1.63 37.41
C ASN A 509 5.05 2.54 36.43
N VAL A 510 5.72 3.02 35.38
CA VAL A 510 5.12 3.91 34.38
C VAL A 510 3.90 3.25 33.75
N LYS A 511 2.78 3.98 33.71
CA LYS A 511 1.53 3.54 33.06
C LYS A 511 1.22 4.34 31.81
N LYS A 512 1.46 5.66 31.86
CA LYS A 512 1.10 6.60 30.81
C LYS A 512 2.32 7.35 30.33
N VAL A 513 2.51 7.34 29.00
CA VAL A 513 3.62 8.01 28.33
C VAL A 513 3.05 9.04 27.35
N VAL A 514 3.49 10.28 27.47
CA VAL A 514 3.22 11.32 26.47
C VAL A 514 4.53 11.63 25.75
N THR A 515 4.53 11.60 24.42
CA THR A 515 5.72 11.92 23.63
C THR A 515 5.43 12.93 22.53
N ILE A 516 6.44 13.73 22.21
CA ILE A 516 6.39 14.74 21.14
C ILE A 516 6.82 14.21 19.77
N CYS A 517 7.30 12.97 19.68
CA CYS A 517 7.81 12.39 18.46
C CYS A 517 6.89 11.26 17.94
N PRO A 518 6.32 11.36 16.73
CA PRO A 518 5.53 10.29 16.13
C PRO A 518 6.26 8.96 15.95
N HIS A 519 7.58 8.97 15.77
CA HIS A 519 8.39 7.76 15.67
C HIS A 519 8.46 7.04 17.03
N CYS A 520 8.80 7.79 18.09
CA CYS A 520 8.80 7.27 19.45
C CYS A 520 7.41 6.76 19.84
N PHE A 521 6.36 7.53 19.51
CA PHE A 521 4.96 7.14 19.71
C PHE A 521 4.65 5.81 19.03
N ASN A 522 4.97 5.66 17.75
CA ASN A 522 4.69 4.43 17.01
C ASN A 522 5.42 3.22 17.62
N THR A 523 6.70 3.37 17.92
CA THR A 523 7.50 2.25 18.44
C THR A 523 7.07 1.85 19.85
N MET A 524 6.84 2.79 20.75
CA MET A 524 6.37 2.47 22.10
C MET A 524 4.94 1.90 22.10
N LYS A 525 4.05 2.43 21.24
CA LYS A 525 2.65 1.99 21.21
C LYS A 525 2.47 0.64 20.53
N ASN A 526 3.14 0.42 19.40
CA ASN A 526 2.83 -0.69 18.50
C ASN A 526 3.92 -1.78 18.49
N GLU A 527 5.15 -1.49 18.92
CA GLU A 527 6.28 -2.41 18.81
C GLU A 527 6.82 -2.87 20.17
N TYR A 528 6.83 -2.04 21.21
CA TYR A 528 7.18 -2.47 22.57
C TYR A 528 6.27 -3.58 23.13
N PRO A 529 4.97 -3.67 22.79
CA PRO A 529 4.15 -4.81 23.20
C PRO A 529 4.70 -6.17 22.75
N GLN A 530 5.43 -6.21 21.62
CA GLN A 530 6.09 -7.44 21.14
C GLN A 530 7.17 -7.95 22.12
N LEU A 531 7.70 -7.05 22.97
CA LEU A 531 8.71 -7.31 24.00
C LEU A 531 8.13 -7.26 25.42
N GLY A 532 6.80 -7.27 25.57
CA GLY A 532 6.10 -7.19 26.86
C GLY A 532 5.95 -5.78 27.45
N GLY A 533 6.44 -4.74 26.77
CA GLY A 533 6.32 -3.34 27.18
C GLY A 533 4.96 -2.73 26.82
N ASN A 534 3.98 -2.83 27.73
CA ASN A 534 2.62 -2.34 27.52
C ASN A 534 2.38 -1.04 28.29
N PHE A 535 2.25 0.07 27.57
CA PHE A 535 2.02 1.41 28.12
C PHE A 535 0.84 2.11 27.43
N GLU A 536 0.13 2.98 28.13
CA GLU A 536 -0.77 3.94 27.49
C GLU A 536 0.07 5.06 26.86
N VAL A 537 0.33 4.96 25.55
CA VAL A 537 1.16 5.94 24.83
C VAL A 537 0.28 6.92 24.06
N LEU A 538 0.48 8.21 24.29
CA LEU A 538 -0.17 9.31 23.57
C LEU A 538 0.87 10.18 22.87
N HIS A 539 0.58 10.56 21.62
CA HIS A 539 1.30 11.66 20.99
C HIS A 539 0.83 12.99 21.60
N TYR A 540 1.72 13.99 21.68
CA TYR A 540 1.40 15.28 22.28
C TYR A 540 0.13 15.89 21.70
N SER A 541 -0.08 15.77 20.39
CA SER A 541 -1.26 16.38 19.73
C SER A 541 -2.57 15.83 20.28
N GLN A 542 -2.62 14.52 20.57
CA GLN A 542 -3.80 13.89 21.17
C GLN A 542 -4.00 14.33 22.61
N PHE A 543 -2.91 14.36 23.38
CA PHE A 543 -2.96 14.73 24.79
C PHE A 543 -3.35 16.21 24.95
N VAL A 544 -2.74 17.10 24.20
CA VAL A 544 -3.00 18.54 24.22
C VAL A 544 -4.40 18.88 23.72
N ASP A 545 -4.88 18.21 22.66
CA ASP A 545 -6.27 18.33 22.22
C ASP A 545 -7.27 17.97 23.35
N GLN A 546 -6.99 16.90 24.12
CA GLN A 546 -7.78 16.57 25.30
C GLN A 546 -7.72 17.65 26.38
N LEU A 547 -6.55 18.25 26.64
CA LEU A 547 -6.42 19.33 27.62
C LEU A 547 -7.22 20.58 27.21
N ILE A 548 -7.22 20.92 25.91
CA ILE A 548 -8.02 22.03 25.36
C ILE A 548 -9.51 21.72 25.50
N LYS A 549 -9.95 20.53 25.09
CA LYS A 549 -11.37 20.11 25.16
C LYS A 549 -11.90 20.06 26.61
N LYS A 550 -11.05 19.69 27.57
CA LYS A 550 -11.37 19.74 29.02
C LYS A 550 -11.36 21.17 29.59
N GLY A 551 -10.80 22.14 28.86
CA GLY A 551 -10.62 23.51 29.32
C GLY A 551 -9.48 23.69 30.34
N SER A 552 -8.59 22.69 30.48
CA SER A 552 -7.41 22.74 31.36
C SER A 552 -6.37 23.75 30.88
N ILE A 553 -6.33 24.00 29.58
CA ILE A 553 -5.55 25.10 28.96
C ILE A 553 -6.44 25.82 27.97
N LYS A 554 -6.21 27.13 27.80
CA LYS A 554 -6.95 27.97 26.87
C LYS A 554 -5.98 28.90 26.13
N PRO A 555 -5.79 28.69 24.82
CA PRO A 555 -5.17 29.67 23.94
C PRO A 555 -5.97 30.98 23.98
N VAL A 556 -5.34 32.09 24.39
CA VAL A 556 -6.02 33.40 24.50
C VAL A 556 -5.30 34.51 23.77
N LYS A 557 -3.99 34.38 23.52
CA LYS A 557 -3.23 35.37 22.75
C LYS A 557 -3.47 35.17 21.26
N MET A 558 -3.69 36.27 20.56
CA MET A 558 -3.89 36.29 19.11
C MET A 558 -2.57 36.03 18.37
N MET A 559 -2.53 34.96 17.59
CA MET A 559 -1.39 34.56 16.76
C MET A 559 -1.71 34.86 15.29
N ASN A 560 -1.23 35.97 14.74
CA ASN A 560 -1.48 36.34 13.34
C ASN A 560 -0.58 35.54 12.36
N VAL A 561 -0.83 34.23 12.26
CA VAL A 561 -0.03 33.28 11.47
C VAL A 561 -0.93 32.57 10.46
N THR A 562 -0.58 32.59 9.17
CA THR A 562 -1.15 31.63 8.20
C THR A 562 -0.21 30.44 8.07
N MET A 563 -0.71 29.26 8.43
CA MET A 563 0.07 28.04 8.56
C MET A 563 -0.43 26.97 7.62
N ALA A 564 0.45 26.41 6.80
CA ALA A 564 0.18 25.19 6.05
C ALA A 564 0.62 23.96 6.84
N TYR A 565 -0.25 22.98 7.03
CA TYR A 565 0.08 21.82 7.85
C TYR A 565 0.68 20.65 7.07
N HIS A 566 1.74 20.04 7.62
CA HIS A 566 2.36 18.83 7.11
C HIS A 566 2.03 17.62 7.97
N ASP A 567 1.40 16.62 7.35
CA ASP A 567 1.05 15.36 7.98
C ASP A 567 2.27 14.43 8.14
N SER A 568 2.67 14.15 9.39
CA SER A 568 3.68 13.14 9.70
C SER A 568 3.18 11.73 9.31
N CYS A 569 4.03 10.97 8.63
CA CYS A 569 3.68 9.61 8.18
C CYS A 569 3.44 8.65 9.35
N PHE A 570 4.25 8.73 10.41
CA PHE A 570 4.10 7.89 11.60
C PHE A 570 2.91 8.27 12.46
N LEU A 571 2.46 9.53 12.43
CA LEU A 571 1.25 9.94 13.14
C LEU A 571 -0.02 9.61 12.33
N GLY A 572 -0.04 10.04 11.07
CA GLY A 572 -1.19 9.90 10.18
C GLY A 572 -1.30 8.52 9.54
N ARG A 573 -0.42 8.19 8.59
CA ARG A 573 -0.59 6.98 7.76
C ARG A 573 -0.48 5.68 8.56
N HIS A 574 0.43 5.66 9.53
CA HIS A 574 0.67 4.47 10.37
C HIS A 574 -0.30 4.34 11.55
N ASN A 575 -0.78 5.46 12.12
CA ASN A 575 -1.57 5.45 13.36
C ASN A 575 -2.96 6.09 13.26
N GLY A 576 -3.34 6.65 12.11
CA GLY A 576 -4.67 7.19 11.84
C GLY A 576 -4.96 8.55 12.46
N ILE A 577 -3.96 9.24 13.02
CA ILE A 577 -4.12 10.49 13.77
C ILE A 577 -3.91 11.66 12.80
N TYR A 578 -5.00 12.31 12.41
CA TYR A 578 -5.00 13.45 11.48
C TYR A 578 -5.70 14.68 12.04
N ASP A 579 -6.74 14.48 12.85
CA ASP A 579 -7.60 15.59 13.27
C ASP A 579 -7.03 16.30 14.49
N GLU A 580 -6.43 15.57 15.44
CA GLU A 580 -5.94 16.11 16.70
C GLU A 580 -4.90 17.23 16.51
N PRO A 581 -3.85 17.11 15.65
CA PRO A 581 -2.95 18.24 15.38
C PRO A 581 -3.67 19.46 14.78
N ARG A 582 -4.70 19.24 13.94
CA ARG A 582 -5.47 20.31 13.30
C ARG A 582 -6.40 20.98 14.30
N ASP A 583 -7.00 20.22 15.22
CA ASP A 583 -7.86 20.72 16.28
C ASP A 583 -7.05 21.60 17.25
N VAL A 584 -5.83 21.18 17.61
CA VAL A 584 -4.89 22.01 18.37
C VAL A 584 -4.58 23.31 17.63
N ALA A 585 -4.27 23.26 16.33
CA ALA A 585 -3.99 24.45 15.55
C ALA A 585 -5.20 25.40 15.46
N LYS A 586 -6.42 24.87 15.25
CA LYS A 586 -7.66 25.65 15.15
C LYS A 586 -8.08 26.28 16.47
N ALA A 587 -7.65 25.73 17.60
CA ALA A 587 -7.92 26.30 18.91
C ALA A 587 -7.15 27.60 19.17
N ILE A 588 -6.10 27.89 18.40
CA ILE A 588 -5.25 29.08 18.57
C ILE A 588 -5.92 30.30 17.91
N PRO A 589 -6.28 31.35 18.68
CA PRO A 589 -6.92 32.55 18.14
C PRO A 589 -6.03 33.24 17.10
N GLY A 590 -6.60 33.63 15.97
CA GLY A 590 -5.89 34.33 14.89
C GLY A 590 -5.12 33.43 13.92
N LEU A 591 -4.89 32.15 14.26
CA LEU A 591 -4.20 31.22 13.37
C LEU A 591 -5.12 30.83 12.20
N LYS A 592 -4.62 30.99 10.98
CA LYS A 592 -5.29 30.54 9.76
C LYS A 592 -4.63 29.26 9.24
N LEU A 593 -5.33 28.14 9.35
CA LEU A 593 -4.85 26.84 8.87
C LEU A 593 -5.16 26.67 7.36
N VAL A 594 -4.17 26.19 6.61
CA VAL A 594 -4.26 25.88 5.17
C VAL A 594 -3.78 24.45 4.93
N GLU A 595 -4.48 23.71 4.07
CA GLU A 595 -4.05 22.36 3.65
C GLU A 595 -3.15 22.45 2.41
N MET A 596 -2.18 21.54 2.29
CA MET A 596 -1.27 21.46 1.13
C MET A 596 -1.92 20.78 -0.09
N GLY A 597 -3.00 21.36 -0.59
CA GLY A 597 -3.74 20.89 -1.77
C GLY A 597 -4.24 19.44 -1.62
N SER A 598 -4.01 18.62 -2.65
CA SER A 598 -4.34 17.18 -2.59
C SER A 598 -3.29 16.33 -1.84
N HIS A 599 -2.21 16.93 -1.34
CA HIS A 599 -1.08 16.27 -0.66
C HIS A 599 -1.17 16.44 0.86
N CYS A 600 -2.33 16.14 1.42
CA CYS A 600 -2.62 16.16 2.85
C CYS A 600 -3.27 14.84 3.31
N ARG A 601 -3.38 14.67 4.63
CA ARG A 601 -3.90 13.47 5.30
C ARG A 601 -3.26 12.18 4.77
N GLU A 602 -4.04 11.18 4.39
CA GLU A 602 -3.54 9.88 3.94
C GLU A 602 -2.67 9.97 2.67
N ARG A 603 -2.89 11.02 1.87
CA ARG A 603 -2.15 11.36 0.65
C ARG A 603 -1.01 12.36 0.87
N GLY A 604 -0.69 12.67 2.13
CA GLY A 604 0.45 13.51 2.49
C GLY A 604 1.77 13.00 1.88
N PHE A 605 2.54 13.92 1.28
CA PHE A 605 3.87 13.60 0.76
C PHE A 605 4.88 13.57 1.91
N CYS A 606 5.77 12.57 1.92
CA CYS A 606 6.72 12.37 3.02
C CYS A 606 7.70 13.54 3.13
N CYS A 607 8.15 13.85 4.35
CA CYS A 607 9.20 14.84 4.57
C CYS A 607 10.60 14.36 4.17
N GLY A 608 10.83 13.05 3.98
CA GLY A 608 12.15 12.51 3.63
C GLY A 608 12.92 11.85 4.77
N ALA A 609 12.65 12.15 6.05
CA ALA A 609 13.49 11.65 7.16
C ALA A 609 13.21 10.21 7.64
N GLY A 610 12.08 9.61 7.24
CA GLY A 610 11.70 8.27 7.69
C GLY A 610 12.64 7.17 7.18
N GLY A 611 12.52 5.95 7.70
CA GLY A 611 13.31 4.82 7.17
C GLY A 611 14.81 4.91 7.45
N GLY A 612 15.25 5.76 8.38
CA GLY A 612 16.67 6.02 8.68
C GLY A 612 17.27 7.22 7.95
N HIS A 613 16.53 7.87 7.04
CA HIS A 613 17.03 8.98 6.21
C HIS A 613 17.29 10.30 6.94
N MET A 614 16.97 10.39 8.23
CA MET A 614 17.55 11.45 9.06
C MET A 614 19.08 11.34 9.15
N TRP A 615 19.64 10.14 8.99
CA TRP A 615 21.09 9.88 9.04
C TRP A 615 21.64 9.27 7.75
N ILE A 616 20.78 8.91 6.79
CA ILE A 616 21.18 8.35 5.49
C ILE A 616 21.08 9.44 4.45
N GLU A 617 22.21 9.73 3.81
CA GLU A 617 22.25 10.68 2.71
C GLU A 617 21.54 10.13 1.47
N GLU A 618 20.77 10.99 0.81
CA GLU A 618 20.07 10.64 -0.43
C GLU A 618 21.08 10.57 -1.58
N SER A 619 21.17 9.42 -2.25
CA SER A 619 22.26 9.12 -3.20
C SER A 619 22.09 9.74 -4.59
N GLN A 620 20.86 10.10 -4.98
CA GLN A 620 20.52 10.55 -6.33
C GLN A 620 19.18 11.29 -6.37
N GLY A 621 18.98 12.02 -7.47
CA GLY A 621 17.75 12.77 -7.73
C GLY A 621 17.65 14.06 -6.89
N GLU A 622 16.43 14.59 -6.81
CA GLU A 622 16.12 15.72 -5.93
C GLU A 622 15.90 15.23 -4.50
N ARG A 623 16.19 16.07 -3.49
CA ARG A 623 15.90 15.69 -2.10
C ARG A 623 14.40 15.63 -1.85
N VAL A 624 13.94 14.61 -1.12
CA VAL A 624 12.50 14.42 -0.86
C VAL A 624 11.89 15.61 -0.12
N ASN A 625 12.62 16.16 0.84
CA ASN A 625 12.18 17.32 1.62
C ASN A 625 12.11 18.61 0.79
N HIS A 626 12.94 18.76 -0.26
CA HIS A 626 12.91 19.91 -1.16
C HIS A 626 11.63 19.94 -1.99
N VAL A 627 11.24 18.79 -2.57
CA VAL A 627 9.94 18.65 -3.27
C VAL A 627 8.77 18.89 -2.32
N ARG A 628 8.86 18.40 -1.07
CA ARG A 628 7.82 18.69 -0.07
C ARG A 628 7.77 20.18 0.28
N THR A 629 8.90 20.85 0.31
CA THR A 629 8.99 22.29 0.57
C THR A 629 8.37 23.09 -0.57
N ASP A 630 8.56 22.69 -1.83
CA ASP A 630 7.88 23.34 -2.95
C ASP A 630 6.35 23.26 -2.82
N GLN A 631 5.81 22.11 -2.42
CA GLN A 631 4.37 21.96 -2.12
C GLN A 631 3.90 22.87 -0.97
N PHE A 632 4.76 23.13 0.01
CA PHE A 632 4.48 24.12 1.06
C PHE A 632 4.46 25.54 0.48
N LEU A 633 5.48 25.91 -0.30
CA LEU A 633 5.60 27.25 -0.89
C LEU A 633 4.40 27.58 -1.81
N GLU A 634 3.89 26.60 -2.55
CA GLU A 634 2.69 26.71 -3.40
C GLU A 634 1.43 27.13 -2.62
N THR A 635 1.36 26.85 -1.31
CA THR A 635 0.20 27.26 -0.48
C THR A 635 0.15 28.75 -0.20
N GLY A 636 1.27 29.47 -0.36
CA GLY A 636 1.42 30.87 0.01
C GLY A 636 1.46 31.14 1.52
N ALA A 637 1.31 30.13 2.39
CA ALA A 637 1.39 30.29 3.84
C ALA A 637 2.78 30.77 4.28
N GLN A 638 2.86 31.54 5.37
CA GLN A 638 4.14 31.99 5.92
C GLN A 638 4.85 30.89 6.71
N THR A 639 4.09 30.04 7.40
CA THR A 639 4.64 28.99 8.27
C THR A 639 4.21 27.61 7.80
N VAL A 640 5.13 26.65 7.78
CA VAL A 640 4.78 25.23 7.75
C VAL A 640 4.66 24.71 9.18
N GLY A 641 3.48 24.20 9.52
CA GLY A 641 3.19 23.54 10.78
C GLY A 641 3.50 22.05 10.69
N VAL A 642 4.26 21.54 11.65
CA VAL A 642 4.54 20.11 11.79
C VAL A 642 4.14 19.59 13.17
N SER A 643 4.11 18.27 13.33
CA SER A 643 3.88 17.61 14.62
C SER A 643 4.94 16.51 14.86
N CYS A 644 6.15 16.74 14.37
CA CYS A 644 7.21 15.74 14.33
C CYS A 644 8.57 16.45 14.28
N PRO A 645 9.47 16.20 15.25
CA PRO A 645 10.80 16.82 15.26
C PRO A 645 11.62 16.53 13.99
N PHE A 646 11.49 15.32 13.40
CA PHE A 646 12.16 15.02 12.13
C PHE A 646 11.58 15.81 10.96
N CYS A 647 10.25 15.95 10.90
CA CYS A 647 9.63 16.77 9.87
C CYS A 647 10.03 18.24 10.02
N LEU A 648 10.16 18.74 11.26
CA LEU A 648 10.62 20.10 11.53
C LEU A 648 11.96 20.36 10.85
N GLN A 649 12.96 19.52 11.15
CA GLN A 649 14.29 19.68 10.56
C GLN A 649 14.29 19.59 9.04
N MET A 650 13.55 18.62 8.47
CA MET A 650 13.46 18.46 7.02
C MET A 650 12.82 19.67 6.34
N MET A 651 11.78 20.25 6.94
CA MET A 651 11.14 21.45 6.38
C MET A 651 12.00 22.70 6.59
N THR A 652 12.69 22.84 7.73
CA THR A 652 13.62 23.95 7.97
C THR A 652 14.76 23.92 6.96
N GLU A 653 15.44 22.78 6.77
CA GLU A 653 16.51 22.64 5.78
C GLU A 653 16.00 22.93 4.36
N GLY A 654 14.80 22.44 4.02
CA GLY A 654 14.22 22.70 2.71
C GLY A 654 13.93 24.18 2.46
N ILE A 655 13.44 24.91 3.47
CA ILE A 655 13.21 26.36 3.38
C ILE A 655 14.52 27.12 3.20
N GLU A 656 15.56 26.74 3.95
CA GLU A 656 16.91 27.31 3.84
C GLU A 656 17.52 27.05 2.45
N ALA A 657 17.44 25.80 1.97
CA ALA A 657 17.95 25.41 0.66
C ALA A 657 17.25 26.13 -0.50
N LYS A 658 15.97 26.48 -0.34
CA LYS A 658 15.21 27.27 -1.33
C LYS A 658 15.41 28.78 -1.17
N GLY A 659 16.25 29.24 -0.24
CA GLY A 659 16.58 30.65 -0.03
C GLY A 659 15.43 31.46 0.59
N MET A 660 14.48 30.81 1.27
CA MET A 660 13.24 31.42 1.75
C MET A 660 13.24 31.69 3.27
N ALA A 661 14.36 31.48 3.96
CA ALA A 661 14.45 31.57 5.43
C ALA A 661 14.13 32.95 6.02
N SER A 662 14.17 34.02 5.23
CA SER A 662 13.76 35.37 5.67
C SER A 662 12.25 35.61 5.62
N GLU A 663 11.50 34.79 4.88
CA GLU A 663 10.07 34.98 4.60
C GLU A 663 9.20 33.83 5.08
N LYS A 664 9.79 32.64 5.20
CA LYS A 664 9.11 31.40 5.54
C LYS A 664 9.72 30.77 6.76
N ASP A 665 8.88 30.15 7.59
CA ASP A 665 9.30 29.51 8.83
C ASP A 665 8.72 28.10 8.96
N ALA A 666 9.41 27.23 9.69
CA ALA A 666 8.93 25.92 10.08
C ALA A 666 8.82 25.87 11.60
N LYS A 667 7.61 25.55 12.08
CA LYS A 667 7.31 25.43 13.51
C LYS A 667 6.53 24.17 13.81
N ASP A 668 6.80 23.57 14.96
CA ASP A 668 5.89 22.59 15.51
C ASP A 668 4.61 23.29 16.01
N VAL A 669 3.44 22.70 15.77
CA VAL A 669 2.15 23.27 16.22
C VAL A 669 2.13 23.52 17.73
N LEU A 670 2.87 22.70 18.50
CA LEU A 670 3.03 22.86 19.94
C LEU A 670 3.72 24.17 20.33
N GLU A 671 4.70 24.63 19.56
CA GLU A 671 5.42 25.89 19.83
C GLU A 671 4.46 27.08 19.72
N ILE A 672 3.68 27.12 18.64
CA ILE A 672 2.70 28.19 18.39
C ILE A 672 1.60 28.15 19.46
N LEU A 673 1.14 26.96 19.84
CA LEU A 673 0.19 26.80 20.93
C LEU A 673 0.74 27.36 22.24
N ALA A 674 1.97 26.98 22.62
CA ALA A 674 2.58 27.43 23.87
C ALA A 674 2.77 28.95 23.91
N GLU A 675 3.12 29.58 22.78
CA GLU A 675 3.17 31.04 22.64
C GLU A 675 1.79 31.71 22.84
N SER A 676 0.71 31.00 22.46
CA SER A 676 -0.66 31.51 22.55
C SER A 676 -1.30 31.43 23.95
N LEU A 677 -0.69 30.69 24.88
CA LEU A 677 -1.17 30.55 26.25
C LEU A 677 -0.86 31.81 27.08
N ASP A 678 -1.74 32.12 28.03
CA ASP A 678 -1.42 33.04 29.12
C ASP A 678 -0.78 32.20 30.24
N LEU A 679 0.53 32.38 30.42
CA LEU A 679 1.37 31.57 31.30
C LEU A 679 1.76 32.34 32.55
#